data_AF-A0A7V4CM69-F1
#
_entry.id   AF-A0A7V4CM69-F1
#
_cell.length_a   1.000
_cell.length_b   1.000
_cell.length_c   1.000
_cell.angle_alpha   90.00
_cell.angle_beta   90.00
_cell.angle_gamma   90.00
#
_symmetry.space_group_name_H-M   'P 1'
#
loop_
_entity.id
_entity.type
_entity.pdbx_description
1 polymer ?
#
loop_
_entity_poly.entity_id
_entity_poly.type
_entity_poly.pdbx_seq_one_letter_code
_entity_poly.pdbx_strand_id
1 'polypeptide(L)'
;MRKLYLLFIAVLVSLFLFSCGLKLPSKAPEKVKVQYTKYLEFPITTLDLKVSDFVDSLLQKNIAGLSVIKGNPISINYATSVEYSPGTFLQDIENSIKTELQSFGQRFEYRVDSSYFLSKVYGKIVLPTVQPIHQSISVDAPNIGDFTVADNLSIPVTNGTNIIELPSSVLNSLIFDEANLKNVDVQFTISGVSASNAFLIVDGRTYQITVNGTKNLSNVMIKKSSNIKLKFDSSSTGFAQVTLKFLNQKVDYFKNLDTTQLADRKISINVTQNITITSGTWKLALGGNVDVNLNILGFSGNISQSYTAKSGTITIGSGSSSNLTCNIGFDGTTLFTVGDGIVLNGLVELSENVSADLRVAPSITITPNVSVTKIENYPLSVTVPLPNNVQSVSFANDSGHMLLKLNGITLTAVSGTFGSNNLSLSGGIVLPFSGISLPSTINAQISGNVNSNEISYTLELPENQTIKIANAQITGLSIDPVTINEPVPSTVKDFANLVKATIKVKLNYDVRNISGVSINITSNIFDTGNGTHNLSGTGTIELSSVDKVFDFSTFTSFTMTITPTVPPAVTVSNVDIREGVKLVIQPVVEQFLISEVDLKGQSFEQDFGTLINFGDIFKDDFAFVKDLDLNVDATVTFNITEATVPATVTLNISRNEVKVSKGQKVNIGHIIEELINEGTPLSLSIILETGTGTLTKDSLITASLEFALPLSASTGENEILIKSGTVDLSMLNDVKDILDKVELKFGYYSNTTGLQAKLKLGANNEISTLIGVSSPSVIITKDKLPTLSNNNVPYEILLPANSTISLNYNGKFSIAPYIAVDLKAATEVKLGN
;
A
#
# COMPACT_ATOMS: atom_id res chain seq x y z
N MET A 1 11.98 -1.22 -71.26
CA MET A 1 11.08 -2.11 -72.02
C MET A 1 11.32 -2.10 -73.55
N ARG A 2 11.46 -0.96 -74.25
CA ARG A 2 11.68 -0.90 -75.72
C ARG A 2 13.00 -1.54 -76.25
N LYS A 3 14.10 -1.54 -75.49
CA LYS A 3 15.40 -2.13 -75.92
C LYS A 3 15.45 -3.67 -75.80
N LEU A 4 14.71 -4.26 -74.87
CA LEU A 4 14.60 -5.73 -74.72
C LEU A 4 13.71 -6.32 -75.82
N TYR A 5 12.65 -5.60 -76.22
CA TYR A 5 11.76 -5.97 -77.33
C TYR A 5 12.48 -5.96 -78.68
N LEU A 6 13.37 -4.98 -78.93
CA LEU A 6 14.19 -4.93 -80.15
C LEU A 6 15.23 -6.05 -80.21
N LEU A 7 15.80 -6.45 -79.06
CA LEU A 7 16.68 -7.61 -78.98
C LEU A 7 15.91 -8.92 -79.24
N PHE A 8 14.70 -9.04 -78.68
CA PHE A 8 13.84 -10.21 -78.89
C PHE A 8 13.36 -10.31 -80.34
N ILE A 9 13.03 -9.20 -81.00
CA ILE A 9 12.68 -9.17 -82.43
C ILE A 9 13.90 -9.43 -83.30
N ALA A 10 15.08 -8.89 -82.98
CA ALA A 10 16.30 -9.18 -83.73
C ALA A 10 16.72 -10.66 -83.60
N VAL A 11 16.56 -11.27 -82.42
CA VAL A 11 16.77 -12.71 -82.18
C VAL A 11 15.69 -13.55 -82.87
N LEU A 12 14.42 -13.12 -82.88
CA LEU A 12 13.36 -13.79 -83.63
C LEU A 12 13.58 -13.72 -85.15
N VAL A 13 13.95 -12.55 -85.68
CA VAL A 13 14.18 -12.34 -87.12
C VAL A 13 15.44 -13.06 -87.58
N SER A 14 16.49 -13.15 -86.75
CA SER A 14 17.68 -13.95 -87.06
C SER A 14 17.45 -15.47 -86.93
N LEU A 15 16.59 -15.92 -86.01
CA LEU A 15 16.06 -17.29 -85.99
C LEU A 15 15.18 -17.60 -87.21
N PHE A 16 14.46 -16.61 -87.76
CA PHE A 16 13.70 -16.74 -89.01
C PHE A 16 14.59 -16.72 -90.26
N LEU A 17 15.69 -15.94 -90.29
CA LEU A 17 16.54 -15.73 -91.48
C LEU A 17 17.66 -16.75 -91.67
N PHE A 18 18.15 -17.39 -90.61
CA PHE A 18 18.96 -18.62 -90.71
C PHE A 18 18.14 -19.89 -90.48
N SER A 19 16.81 -19.79 -90.61
CA SER A 19 16.00 -20.95 -90.91
C SER A 19 16.23 -21.34 -92.38
N CYS A 20 17.27 -22.13 -92.64
CA CYS A 20 17.18 -23.05 -93.76
C CYS A 20 15.95 -23.90 -93.49
N GLY A 21 15.01 -23.83 -94.43
CA GLY A 21 13.62 -24.19 -94.24
C GLY A 21 13.43 -25.42 -93.35
N LEU A 22 12.45 -25.33 -92.46
CA LEU A 22 11.70 -26.51 -92.09
C LEU A 22 11.17 -27.11 -93.41
N LYS A 23 11.98 -27.98 -94.01
CA LYS A 23 11.49 -29.17 -94.71
C LYS A 23 10.64 -29.88 -93.68
N LEU A 24 9.36 -29.50 -93.63
CA LEU A 24 8.33 -30.30 -93.01
C LEU A 24 8.44 -31.67 -93.69
N PRO A 25 8.87 -32.69 -92.95
CA PRO A 25 9.19 -33.96 -93.56
C PRO A 25 7.91 -34.54 -94.17
N SER A 26 8.07 -35.14 -95.35
CA SER A 26 7.02 -35.86 -96.08
C SER A 26 6.49 -37.10 -95.33
N LYS A 27 6.92 -37.31 -94.08
CA LYS A 27 6.35 -38.14 -93.01
C LYS A 27 6.66 -37.51 -91.65
N ALA A 28 5.74 -37.60 -90.69
CA ALA A 28 5.91 -37.09 -89.33
C ALA A 28 7.23 -37.57 -88.70
N PRO A 29 7.90 -36.76 -87.86
CA PRO A 29 9.09 -37.20 -87.16
C PRO A 29 8.72 -38.42 -86.32
N GLU A 30 9.34 -39.54 -86.67
CA GLU A 30 9.08 -40.77 -85.95
C GLU A 30 9.42 -40.62 -84.47
N LYS A 31 10.26 -39.67 -84.01
CA LYS A 31 10.51 -39.41 -82.57
C LYS A 31 10.83 -37.94 -82.25
N VAL A 32 10.29 -37.37 -81.14
CA VAL A 32 10.66 -36.05 -80.57
C VAL A 32 11.11 -36.20 -79.11
N LYS A 33 12.22 -35.55 -78.72
CA LYS A 33 12.86 -35.68 -77.40
C LYS A 33 12.60 -34.46 -76.51
N VAL A 34 11.90 -34.64 -75.38
CA VAL A 34 11.58 -33.57 -74.40
C VAL A 34 12.28 -33.85 -73.07
N GLN A 35 12.98 -32.85 -72.52
CA GLN A 35 13.67 -32.93 -71.22
C GLN A 35 12.96 -32.12 -70.14
N TYR A 36 12.63 -32.77 -69.01
CA TYR A 36 12.10 -32.14 -67.79
C TYR A 36 13.06 -32.35 -66.61
N THR A 37 13.29 -31.29 -65.82
CA THR A 37 14.05 -31.33 -64.57
C THR A 37 13.17 -30.99 -63.37
N LYS A 38 13.14 -31.81 -62.31
CA LYS A 38 12.43 -31.53 -61.04
C LYS A 38 13.34 -31.81 -59.84
N TYR A 39 13.37 -30.89 -58.88
CA TYR A 39 14.14 -31.01 -57.64
C TYR A 39 13.23 -31.41 -56.47
N LEU A 40 13.64 -32.40 -55.67
CA LEU A 40 12.94 -32.88 -54.47
C LEU A 40 13.89 -32.91 -53.28
N GLU A 41 13.41 -32.53 -52.10
CA GLU A 41 14.17 -32.55 -50.84
C GLU A 41 13.48 -33.47 -49.83
N PHE A 42 14.26 -34.34 -49.19
CA PHE A 42 13.80 -35.27 -48.15
C PHE A 42 14.58 -35.02 -46.84
N PRO A 43 14.04 -34.22 -45.90
CA PRO A 43 14.70 -33.88 -44.64
C PRO A 43 14.97 -35.11 -43.76
N ILE A 44 16.13 -35.15 -43.09
CA ILE A 44 16.51 -36.24 -42.18
C ILE A 44 16.26 -35.84 -40.72
N THR A 45 16.93 -34.78 -40.24
CA THR A 45 16.82 -34.30 -38.86
C THR A 45 17.31 -32.86 -38.73
N THR A 46 17.12 -32.28 -37.55
CA THR A 46 17.66 -30.98 -37.14
C THR A 46 18.40 -31.13 -35.81
N LEU A 47 19.64 -30.65 -35.75
CA LEU A 47 20.41 -30.46 -34.53
C LEU A 47 20.72 -28.97 -34.38
N ASP A 48 20.54 -28.39 -33.19
CA ASP A 48 20.87 -27.00 -32.87
C ASP A 48 21.49 -26.92 -31.47
N LEU A 49 22.75 -27.32 -31.36
CA LEU A 49 23.50 -27.26 -30.11
C LEU A 49 24.14 -25.88 -29.96
N LYS A 50 23.74 -25.13 -28.93
CA LYS A 50 24.35 -23.84 -28.56
C LYS A 50 24.92 -23.92 -27.15
N VAL A 51 26.23 -23.75 -27.02
CA VAL A 51 26.92 -23.80 -25.71
C VAL A 51 26.47 -22.66 -24.81
N SER A 52 26.14 -21.49 -25.39
CA SER A 52 25.55 -20.36 -24.67
C SER A 52 24.25 -20.72 -23.97
N ASP A 53 23.37 -21.45 -24.65
CA ASP A 53 22.03 -21.80 -24.13
C ASP A 53 22.17 -22.75 -22.93
N PHE A 54 23.14 -23.67 -22.97
CA PHE A 54 23.51 -24.51 -21.82
C PHE A 54 24.08 -23.70 -20.65
N VAL A 55 25.08 -22.84 -20.89
CA VAL A 55 25.73 -22.05 -19.85
C VAL A 55 24.76 -21.07 -19.18
N ASP A 56 23.94 -20.39 -19.97
CA ASP A 56 23.01 -19.41 -19.45
C ASP A 56 21.87 -20.10 -18.67
N SER A 57 21.43 -21.29 -19.10
CA SER A 57 20.51 -22.15 -18.33
C SER A 57 21.10 -22.61 -17.00
N LEU A 58 22.38 -22.99 -16.97
CA LEU A 58 23.07 -23.38 -15.74
C LEU A 58 23.19 -22.21 -14.75
N LEU A 59 23.53 -21.01 -15.22
CA LEU A 59 23.63 -19.81 -14.39
C LEU A 59 22.27 -19.38 -13.82
N GLN A 60 21.16 -19.63 -14.52
CA GLN A 60 19.80 -19.34 -14.02
C GLN A 60 19.39 -20.20 -12.83
N LYS A 61 19.99 -21.39 -12.64
CA LYS A 61 19.65 -22.29 -11.51
C LYS A 61 20.12 -21.78 -10.13
N ASN A 62 20.96 -20.74 -10.07
CA ASN A 62 21.45 -20.09 -8.84
C ASN A 62 21.93 -21.07 -7.73
N ILE A 63 22.75 -22.05 -8.12
CA ILE A 63 23.30 -23.05 -7.20
C ILE A 63 24.42 -22.40 -6.36
N ALA A 64 24.27 -22.40 -5.04
CA ALA A 64 25.24 -21.78 -4.12
C ALA A 64 26.63 -22.42 -4.27
N GLY A 65 27.68 -21.60 -4.39
CA GLY A 65 29.05 -22.06 -4.59
C GLY A 65 29.42 -22.42 -6.04
N LEU A 66 28.45 -22.56 -6.95
CA LEU A 66 28.69 -22.85 -8.37
C LEU A 66 28.96 -21.58 -9.17
N SER A 67 29.95 -21.63 -10.07
CA SER A 67 30.26 -20.56 -11.02
C SER A 67 30.68 -21.14 -12.37
N VAL A 68 30.56 -20.34 -13.44
CA VAL A 68 30.98 -20.75 -14.80
C VAL A 68 31.97 -19.73 -15.35
N ILE A 69 33.16 -20.20 -15.70
CA ILE A 69 34.17 -19.40 -16.41
C ILE A 69 33.93 -19.58 -17.92
N LYS A 70 33.53 -18.50 -18.60
CA LYS A 70 33.30 -18.44 -20.05
C LYS A 70 34.63 -18.36 -20.83
N GLY A 71 35.48 -19.37 -20.66
CA GLY A 71 36.75 -19.54 -21.36
C GLY A 71 36.63 -20.30 -22.68
N ASN A 72 37.79 -20.65 -23.25
CA ASN A 72 37.91 -21.58 -24.37
C ASN A 72 38.86 -22.73 -23.99
N PRO A 73 38.39 -23.87 -23.44
CA PRO A 73 36.99 -24.26 -23.19
C PRO A 73 36.33 -23.54 -21.99
N ILE A 74 35.02 -23.69 -21.85
CA ILE A 74 34.30 -23.27 -20.63
C ILE A 74 34.65 -24.18 -19.44
N SER A 75 34.64 -23.64 -18.21
CA SER A 75 34.86 -24.40 -16.97
C SER A 75 33.73 -24.17 -15.97
N ILE A 76 33.18 -25.25 -15.41
CA ILE A 76 32.20 -25.22 -14.31
C ILE A 76 32.99 -25.40 -13.01
N ASN A 77 32.91 -24.43 -12.12
CA ASN A 77 33.63 -24.45 -10.86
C ASN A 77 32.64 -24.49 -9.69
N TYR A 78 33.03 -25.15 -8.60
CA TYR A 78 32.26 -25.20 -7.35
C TYR A 78 33.18 -25.02 -6.15
N ALA A 79 32.75 -24.26 -5.13
CA ALA A 79 33.47 -24.10 -3.88
C ALA A 79 32.51 -24.00 -2.69
N THR A 80 32.81 -24.71 -1.60
CA THR A 80 32.08 -24.65 -0.32
C THR A 80 33.01 -24.92 0.87
N SER A 81 32.72 -24.33 2.03
CA SER A 81 33.49 -24.54 3.27
C SER A 81 32.61 -24.55 4.52
N VAL A 82 33.14 -25.20 5.56
CA VAL A 82 32.55 -25.30 6.91
C VAL A 82 33.59 -24.86 7.91
N GLU A 83 33.21 -23.95 8.81
CA GLU A 83 34.09 -23.33 9.79
C GLU A 83 33.55 -23.50 11.21
N TYR A 84 34.41 -23.92 12.14
CA TYR A 84 34.10 -24.03 13.56
C TYR A 84 35.13 -23.25 14.39
N SER A 85 34.64 -22.40 15.31
CA SER A 85 35.48 -21.62 16.24
C SER A 85 34.91 -21.63 17.67
N PRO A 86 35.76 -21.53 18.72
CA PRO A 86 35.31 -21.53 20.11
C PRO A 86 34.49 -20.30 20.55
N GLY A 87 34.51 -19.21 19.78
CA GLY A 87 33.93 -17.93 20.19
C GLY A 87 32.43 -17.98 20.48
N THR A 88 31.69 -18.90 19.86
CA THR A 88 30.24 -19.03 20.01
C THR A 88 29.82 -20.12 21.01
N PHE A 89 30.78 -20.76 21.68
CA PHE A 89 30.53 -21.98 22.45
C PHE A 89 29.55 -21.82 23.62
N LEU A 90 29.47 -20.61 24.20
CA LEU A 90 28.50 -20.25 25.25
C LEU A 90 27.59 -19.08 24.82
N GLN A 91 27.34 -18.91 23.51
CA GLN A 91 26.58 -17.78 22.98
C GLN A 91 25.17 -17.67 23.56
N ASP A 92 24.49 -18.81 23.77
CA ASP A 92 23.14 -18.83 24.34
C ASP A 92 23.12 -18.32 25.78
N ILE A 93 24.15 -18.65 26.56
CA ILE A 93 24.33 -18.16 27.93
C ILE A 93 24.61 -16.66 27.92
N GLU A 94 25.47 -16.18 27.02
CA GLU A 94 25.73 -14.75 26.86
C GLU A 94 24.44 -13.97 26.57
N ASN A 95 23.62 -14.48 25.64
CA ASN A 95 22.37 -13.85 25.25
C ASN A 95 21.37 -13.81 26.41
N SER A 96 21.20 -14.91 27.15
CA SER A 96 20.32 -14.95 28.33
C SER A 96 20.75 -13.92 29.38
N ILE A 97 22.05 -13.85 29.70
CA ILE A 97 22.59 -12.85 30.64
C ILE A 97 22.29 -11.42 30.18
N LYS A 98 22.49 -11.12 28.89
CA LYS A 98 22.18 -9.79 28.33
C LYS A 98 20.70 -9.44 28.48
N THR A 99 19.81 -10.35 28.12
CA THR A 99 18.35 -10.12 28.15
C THR A 99 17.85 -9.94 29.58
N GLU A 100 18.24 -10.81 30.51
CA GLU A 100 17.79 -10.73 31.91
C GLU A 100 18.29 -9.46 32.61
N LEU A 101 19.56 -9.08 32.37
CA LEU A 101 20.11 -7.83 32.91
C LEU A 101 19.43 -6.60 32.32
N GLN A 102 19.13 -6.57 31.02
CA GLN A 102 18.38 -5.45 30.42
C GLN A 102 16.97 -5.31 31.02
N SER A 103 16.26 -6.43 31.19
CA SER A 103 14.95 -6.48 31.85
C SER A 103 15.02 -5.97 33.30
N PHE A 104 16.09 -6.33 34.03
CA PHE A 104 16.33 -5.79 35.37
C PHE A 104 16.53 -4.27 35.37
N GLY A 105 17.32 -3.73 34.44
CA GLY A 105 17.53 -2.28 34.34
C GLY A 105 16.24 -1.48 34.12
N GLN A 106 15.34 -1.99 33.27
CA GLN A 106 14.04 -1.36 33.02
C GLN A 106 13.13 -1.36 34.27
N ARG A 107 13.13 -2.47 35.03
CA ARG A 107 12.36 -2.56 36.29
C ARG A 107 12.93 -1.68 37.41
N PHE A 108 14.23 -1.40 37.36
CA PHE A 108 14.90 -0.52 38.31
C PHE A 108 14.77 0.97 37.94
N GLU A 109 14.02 1.35 36.89
CA GLU A 109 13.88 2.76 36.50
C GLU A 109 12.66 3.42 37.18
N TYR A 110 12.96 4.35 38.09
CA TYR A 110 11.98 5.23 38.73
C TYR A 110 12.49 6.67 38.78
N ARG A 111 11.64 7.61 38.36
CA ARG A 111 11.96 9.04 38.31
C ARG A 111 10.78 9.90 38.74
N VAL A 112 11.04 10.84 39.66
CA VAL A 112 10.17 11.99 39.96
C VAL A 112 10.98 13.25 39.77
N ASP A 113 10.94 13.79 38.56
CA ASP A 113 11.64 15.01 38.17
C ASP A 113 10.76 15.87 37.24
N SER A 114 11.31 16.96 36.71
CA SER A 114 10.60 17.85 35.78
C SER A 114 9.98 17.12 34.58
N SER A 115 10.58 16.04 34.07
CA SER A 115 10.09 15.31 32.89
C SER A 115 8.72 14.66 33.13
N TYR A 116 8.43 14.24 34.37
CA TYR A 116 7.12 13.70 34.72
C TYR A 116 6.02 14.75 34.48
N PHE A 117 6.20 15.96 35.02
CA PHE A 117 5.18 17.01 34.92
C PHE A 117 5.00 17.50 33.49
N LEU A 118 6.12 17.67 32.76
CA LEU A 118 6.11 18.07 31.35
C LEU A 118 5.41 17.04 30.46
N SER A 119 5.51 15.75 30.76
CA SER A 119 4.87 14.68 30.00
C SER A 119 3.41 14.41 30.40
N LYS A 120 2.94 14.91 31.54
CA LYS A 120 1.57 14.65 32.04
C LYS A 120 0.61 15.81 31.90
N VAL A 121 1.11 17.05 31.80
CA VAL A 121 0.26 18.24 31.70
C VAL A 121 0.28 18.77 30.27
N TYR A 122 -0.49 18.12 29.40
CA TYR A 122 -0.74 18.54 28.03
C TYR A 122 -2.16 18.17 27.59
N GLY A 123 -2.71 18.88 26.60
CA GLY A 123 -4.04 18.57 26.08
C GLY A 123 -4.53 19.56 25.04
N LYS A 124 -5.81 19.43 24.68
CA LYS A 124 -6.48 20.20 23.64
C LYS A 124 -7.84 20.69 24.11
N ILE A 125 -8.23 21.87 23.66
CA ILE A 125 -9.52 22.52 23.90
C ILE A 125 -10.12 22.82 22.53
N VAL A 126 -11.29 22.26 22.26
CA VAL A 126 -12.03 22.54 21.02
C VAL A 126 -12.98 23.70 21.29
N LEU A 127 -12.84 24.78 20.52
CA LEU A 127 -13.75 25.93 20.62
C LEU A 127 -15.10 25.61 19.96
N PRO A 128 -16.20 26.25 20.39
CA PRO A 128 -17.53 25.98 19.87
C PRO A 128 -17.62 26.20 18.35
N THR A 129 -18.43 25.36 17.70
CA THR A 129 -18.78 25.49 16.28
C THR A 129 -20.26 25.82 16.14
N VAL A 130 -20.59 26.48 15.04
CA VAL A 130 -21.97 26.88 14.71
C VAL A 130 -22.51 25.90 13.68
N GLN A 131 -23.64 25.25 13.97
CA GLN A 131 -24.17 24.16 13.14
C GLN A 131 -25.11 24.69 12.03
N PRO A 132 -25.15 24.04 10.85
CA PRO A 132 -26.12 24.35 9.80
C PRO A 132 -27.57 24.10 10.23
N ILE A 133 -28.49 24.87 9.64
CA ILE A 133 -29.93 24.79 9.95
C ILE A 133 -30.71 24.74 8.65
N HIS A 134 -31.73 23.88 8.61
CA HIS A 134 -32.71 23.84 7.53
C HIS A 134 -34.12 23.87 8.14
N GLN A 135 -34.97 24.80 7.69
CA GLN A 135 -36.29 24.97 8.28
C GLN A 135 -37.30 25.57 7.30
N SER A 136 -38.59 25.26 7.50
CA SER A 136 -39.71 25.90 6.81
C SER A 136 -40.11 27.23 7.47
N ILE A 137 -40.47 28.22 6.65
CA ILE A 137 -40.91 29.56 7.06
C ILE A 137 -42.42 29.66 6.91
N SER A 138 -43.10 30.13 7.95
CA SER A 138 -44.51 30.47 7.86
C SER A 138 -44.68 31.79 7.10
N VAL A 139 -45.52 31.79 6.07
CA VAL A 139 -45.82 32.98 5.27
C VAL A 139 -47.33 33.19 5.26
N ASP A 140 -47.76 34.40 5.60
CA ASP A 140 -49.15 34.80 5.48
C ASP A 140 -49.54 34.93 4.00
N ALA A 141 -50.74 34.45 3.67
CA ALA A 141 -51.27 34.54 2.32
C ALA A 141 -51.45 36.03 1.93
N PRO A 142 -50.80 36.52 0.85
CA PRO A 142 -50.91 37.92 0.43
C PRO A 142 -52.35 38.32 0.13
N ASN A 143 -52.76 39.50 0.60
CA ASN A 143 -54.03 40.11 0.24
C ASN A 143 -53.87 40.89 -1.06
N ILE A 144 -54.67 40.58 -2.07
CA ILE A 144 -54.60 41.17 -3.40
C ILE A 144 -55.70 42.21 -3.67
N GLY A 145 -56.46 42.60 -2.63
CA GLY A 145 -57.54 43.57 -2.74
C GLY A 145 -58.83 43.01 -3.33
N ASP A 146 -59.78 43.90 -3.59
CA ASP A 146 -61.10 43.53 -4.10
C ASP A 146 -61.15 43.58 -5.63
N PHE A 147 -61.92 42.67 -6.24
CA PHE A 147 -62.09 42.58 -7.68
C PHE A 147 -63.57 42.45 -8.04
N THR A 148 -64.06 43.29 -8.96
CA THR A 148 -65.44 43.22 -9.43
C THR A 148 -65.48 42.46 -10.75
N VAL A 149 -66.12 41.29 -10.74
CA VAL A 149 -66.23 40.40 -11.90
C VAL A 149 -67.36 40.84 -12.83
N ALA A 150 -68.46 41.28 -12.25
CA ALA A 150 -69.60 41.86 -12.97
C ALA A 150 -70.22 42.93 -12.10
N ASP A 151 -70.60 44.06 -12.68
CA ASP A 151 -71.30 45.13 -11.98
C ASP A 151 -72.56 45.52 -12.74
N ASN A 152 -73.71 45.35 -12.10
CA ASN A 152 -75.03 45.66 -12.63
C ASN A 152 -75.21 45.17 -14.09
N LEU A 153 -74.76 43.95 -14.36
CA LEU A 153 -74.82 43.34 -15.66
C LEU A 153 -76.25 42.87 -15.94
N SER A 154 -76.86 43.41 -16.98
CA SER A 154 -78.20 43.02 -17.42
C SER A 154 -78.14 41.72 -18.22
N ILE A 155 -78.82 40.68 -17.72
CA ILE A 155 -78.83 39.34 -18.33
C ILE A 155 -80.25 38.79 -18.46
N PRO A 156 -80.59 38.08 -19.55
CA PRO A 156 -81.87 37.40 -19.68
C PRO A 156 -81.92 36.15 -18.78
N VAL A 157 -83.04 35.95 -18.08
CA VAL A 157 -83.30 34.84 -17.16
C VAL A 157 -84.62 34.17 -17.53
N THR A 158 -84.65 32.84 -17.52
CA THR A 158 -85.82 32.01 -17.76
C THR A 158 -86.29 31.31 -16.48
N ASN A 159 -87.55 30.90 -16.42
CA ASN A 159 -88.04 30.04 -15.34
C ASN A 159 -87.35 28.67 -15.40
N GLY A 160 -86.74 28.23 -14.29
CA GLY A 160 -85.92 27.03 -14.18
C GLY A 160 -84.46 27.32 -13.81
N THR A 161 -83.56 26.37 -14.07
CA THR A 161 -82.12 26.51 -13.85
C THR A 161 -81.50 27.34 -14.97
N ASN A 162 -80.85 28.44 -14.61
CA ASN A 162 -80.13 29.31 -15.52
C ASN A 162 -78.63 29.11 -15.34
N ILE A 163 -77.88 29.07 -16.45
CA ILE A 163 -76.41 29.04 -16.45
C ILE A 163 -75.96 30.17 -17.37
N ILE A 164 -75.30 31.18 -16.78
CA ILE A 164 -74.95 32.41 -17.49
C ILE A 164 -73.44 32.57 -17.44
N GLU A 165 -72.84 32.68 -18.63
CA GLU A 165 -71.42 32.94 -18.78
C GLU A 165 -71.15 34.44 -18.59
N LEU A 166 -70.23 34.77 -17.69
CA LEU A 166 -69.84 36.15 -17.43
C LEU A 166 -68.80 36.63 -18.47
N PRO A 167 -68.74 37.95 -18.75
CA PRO A 167 -67.81 38.49 -19.73
C PRO A 167 -66.34 38.18 -19.39
N SER A 168 -65.64 37.51 -20.29
CA SER A 168 -64.22 37.15 -20.11
C SER A 168 -63.27 38.35 -20.18
N SER A 169 -63.66 39.44 -20.82
CA SER A 169 -62.84 40.65 -20.96
C SER A 169 -62.49 41.32 -19.62
N VAL A 170 -63.36 41.17 -18.61
CA VAL A 170 -63.11 41.70 -17.25
C VAL A 170 -61.93 40.97 -16.60
N LEU A 171 -61.66 39.71 -16.94
CA LEU A 171 -60.54 38.96 -16.37
C LEU A 171 -59.17 39.47 -16.85
N ASN A 172 -59.10 40.21 -17.96
CA ASN A 172 -57.84 40.80 -18.41
C ASN A 172 -57.28 41.88 -17.45
N SER A 173 -58.13 42.48 -16.60
CA SER A 173 -57.69 43.45 -15.58
C SER A 173 -57.25 42.79 -14.27
N LEU A 174 -57.25 41.46 -14.17
CA LEU A 174 -56.64 40.76 -13.06
C LEU A 174 -55.15 41.14 -12.97
N ILE A 175 -54.71 41.42 -11.76
CA ILE A 175 -53.32 41.77 -11.46
C ILE A 175 -52.38 40.56 -11.49
N PHE A 176 -52.85 39.39 -11.94
CA PHE A 176 -52.08 38.15 -12.08
C PHE A 176 -52.57 37.39 -13.32
N ASP A 177 -51.75 36.50 -13.86
CA ASP A 177 -52.16 35.63 -14.98
C ASP A 177 -52.96 34.41 -14.51
N GLU A 178 -52.56 33.86 -13.37
CA GLU A 178 -53.21 32.75 -12.67
C GLU A 178 -52.99 32.89 -11.17
N ALA A 179 -54.01 32.63 -10.35
CA ALA A 179 -53.86 32.55 -8.90
C ALA A 179 -54.84 31.56 -8.27
N ASN A 180 -54.40 30.90 -7.20
CA ASN A 180 -55.28 30.20 -6.27
C ASN A 180 -55.68 31.18 -5.17
N LEU A 181 -56.95 31.55 -5.14
CA LEU A 181 -57.53 32.28 -4.02
C LEU A 181 -57.68 31.28 -2.86
N LYS A 182 -56.69 31.24 -1.97
CA LYS A 182 -56.74 30.48 -0.71
C LYS A 182 -58.01 30.78 0.04
N ASN A 183 -58.36 32.08 0.07
CA ASN A 183 -59.58 32.56 0.65
C ASN A 183 -60.13 33.77 -0.14
N VAL A 184 -61.45 33.82 -0.35
CA VAL A 184 -62.13 34.95 -0.99
C VAL A 184 -63.57 35.07 -0.51
N ASP A 185 -64.02 36.29 -0.26
CA ASP A 185 -65.42 36.59 0.04
C ASP A 185 -66.15 36.90 -1.27
N VAL A 186 -66.99 35.98 -1.72
CA VAL A 186 -67.78 36.17 -2.94
C VAL A 186 -69.12 36.82 -2.59
N GLN A 187 -69.28 38.08 -2.97
CA GLN A 187 -70.54 38.81 -2.89
C GLN A 187 -71.31 38.64 -4.19
N PHE A 188 -72.55 38.14 -4.09
CA PHE A 188 -73.44 37.98 -5.23
C PHE A 188 -74.79 38.64 -4.94
N THR A 189 -75.16 39.60 -5.77
CA THR A 189 -76.47 40.27 -5.72
C THR A 189 -77.16 40.19 -7.06
N ILE A 190 -78.45 39.87 -7.02
CA ILE A 190 -79.31 39.76 -8.19
C ILE A 190 -80.67 40.39 -7.90
N SER A 191 -81.15 41.21 -8.84
CA SER A 191 -82.43 41.91 -8.73
C SER A 191 -83.21 41.88 -10.05
N GLY A 192 -84.52 42.11 -10.00
CA GLY A 192 -85.43 42.04 -11.16
C GLY A 192 -86.07 40.66 -11.40
N VAL A 193 -85.53 39.60 -10.78
CA VAL A 193 -86.06 38.23 -10.80
C VAL A 193 -85.86 37.54 -9.44
N SER A 194 -86.61 36.47 -9.16
CA SER A 194 -86.31 35.57 -8.02
C SER A 194 -85.04 34.76 -8.30
N ALA A 195 -84.18 34.53 -7.31
CA ALA A 195 -83.03 33.65 -7.45
C ALA A 195 -82.81 32.78 -6.19
N SER A 196 -82.45 31.52 -6.39
CA SER A 196 -82.13 30.56 -5.33
C SER A 196 -81.08 29.55 -5.83
N ASN A 197 -80.51 28.72 -4.93
CA ASN A 197 -79.54 27.68 -5.28
C ASN A 197 -78.39 28.18 -6.17
N ALA A 198 -77.74 29.28 -5.77
CA ALA A 198 -76.71 29.90 -6.58
C ALA A 198 -75.34 29.20 -6.44
N PHE A 199 -74.69 29.01 -7.57
CA PHE A 199 -73.34 28.47 -7.67
C PHE A 199 -72.49 29.33 -8.61
N LEU A 200 -71.25 29.57 -8.22
CA LEU A 200 -70.18 30.05 -9.07
C LEU A 200 -69.51 28.84 -9.71
N ILE A 201 -69.40 28.81 -11.04
CA ILE A 201 -68.67 27.79 -11.78
C ILE A 201 -67.44 28.45 -12.38
N VAL A 202 -66.24 28.00 -12.00
CA VAL A 202 -64.97 28.46 -12.56
C VAL A 202 -64.28 27.27 -13.21
N ASP A 203 -64.06 27.32 -14.52
CA ASP A 203 -63.42 26.25 -15.30
C ASP A 203 -64.02 24.86 -15.03
N GLY A 204 -65.35 24.79 -14.88
CA GLY A 204 -66.10 23.56 -14.60
C GLY A 204 -66.17 23.14 -13.13
N ARG A 205 -65.41 23.78 -12.22
CA ARG A 205 -65.55 23.57 -10.77
C ARG A 205 -66.66 24.42 -10.20
N THR A 206 -67.54 23.80 -9.41
CA THR A 206 -68.74 24.44 -8.86
C THR A 206 -68.55 24.79 -7.38
N TYR A 207 -68.82 26.04 -7.02
CA TYR A 207 -68.76 26.56 -5.65
C TYR A 207 -70.12 27.15 -5.28
N GLN A 208 -70.68 26.74 -4.14
CA GLN A 208 -71.95 27.29 -3.67
C GLN A 208 -71.76 28.71 -3.16
N ILE A 209 -72.61 29.64 -3.62
CA ILE A 209 -72.60 31.05 -3.22
C ILE A 209 -73.97 31.46 -2.65
N THR A 210 -74.03 32.62 -2.00
CA THR A 210 -75.26 33.11 -1.36
C THR A 210 -75.93 34.17 -2.23
N VAL A 211 -77.21 34.00 -2.56
CA VAL A 211 -78.01 35.00 -3.27
C VAL A 211 -78.22 36.21 -2.37
N ASN A 212 -77.95 37.41 -2.88
CA ASN A 212 -78.08 38.68 -2.15
C ASN A 212 -77.31 38.68 -0.83
N GLY A 213 -76.10 38.11 -0.85
CA GLY A 213 -75.22 38.01 0.31
C GLY A 213 -73.78 37.73 -0.08
N THR A 214 -72.95 37.48 0.94
CA THR A 214 -71.52 37.18 0.79
C THR A 214 -71.22 35.80 1.33
N LYS A 215 -70.45 35.00 0.57
CA LYS A 215 -69.98 33.68 1.00
C LYS A 215 -68.48 33.60 0.88
N ASN A 216 -67.83 33.21 1.98
CA ASN A 216 -66.42 32.89 1.98
C ASN A 216 -66.16 31.55 1.27
N LEU A 217 -65.27 31.56 0.28
CA LEU A 217 -64.83 30.39 -0.48
C LEU A 217 -63.32 30.20 -0.32
N SER A 218 -62.89 28.93 -0.34
CA SER A 218 -61.48 28.55 -0.26
C SER A 218 -61.00 27.82 -1.51
N ASN A 219 -59.73 28.00 -1.87
CA ASN A 219 -59.05 27.30 -2.97
C ASN A 219 -59.74 27.46 -4.33
N VAL A 220 -60.09 28.70 -4.67
CA VAL A 220 -60.68 29.04 -5.97
C VAL A 220 -59.57 29.41 -6.94
N MET A 221 -59.28 28.54 -7.91
CA MET A 221 -58.31 28.81 -8.97
C MET A 221 -58.91 29.72 -10.05
N ILE A 222 -58.26 30.83 -10.36
CA ILE A 222 -58.71 31.81 -11.36
C ILE A 222 -57.55 32.19 -12.27
N LYS A 223 -57.82 32.27 -13.57
CA LYS A 223 -56.88 32.67 -14.63
C LYS A 223 -57.49 33.81 -15.45
N LYS A 224 -56.65 34.60 -16.12
CA LYS A 224 -57.13 35.56 -17.14
C LYS A 224 -57.94 34.88 -18.25
N SER A 225 -57.64 33.61 -18.53
CA SER A 225 -58.36 32.78 -19.51
C SER A 225 -59.50 31.95 -18.93
N SER A 226 -59.82 32.09 -17.65
CA SER A 226 -60.86 31.27 -17.00
C SER A 226 -62.25 31.53 -17.57
N ASN A 227 -63.06 30.48 -17.60
CA ASN A 227 -64.48 30.55 -17.91
C ASN A 227 -65.28 30.65 -16.60
N ILE A 228 -65.90 31.81 -16.34
CA ILE A 228 -66.71 32.02 -15.14
C ILE A 228 -68.19 32.01 -15.52
N LYS A 229 -68.96 31.14 -14.88
CA LYS A 229 -70.40 30.99 -15.04
C LYS A 229 -71.12 31.14 -13.71
N LEU A 230 -72.29 31.76 -13.73
CA LEU A 230 -73.23 31.77 -12.62
C LEU A 230 -74.36 30.80 -12.92
N LYS A 231 -74.60 29.86 -12.02
CA LYS A 231 -75.74 28.96 -12.06
C LYS A 231 -76.70 29.29 -10.93
N PHE A 232 -77.99 29.48 -11.21
CA PHE A 232 -79.01 29.67 -10.18
C PHE A 232 -80.39 29.26 -10.70
N ASP A 233 -81.30 28.94 -9.78
CA ASP A 233 -82.69 28.63 -10.10
C ASP A 233 -83.56 29.89 -9.95
N SER A 234 -84.41 30.16 -10.93
CA SER A 234 -85.39 31.25 -10.91
C SER A 234 -86.80 30.73 -11.11
N SER A 235 -87.76 31.24 -10.31
CA SER A 235 -89.19 31.01 -10.51
C SER A 235 -89.86 32.01 -11.47
N SER A 236 -89.10 32.98 -12.01
CA SER A 236 -89.59 34.07 -12.86
C SER A 236 -88.71 34.30 -14.10
N THR A 237 -89.32 34.61 -15.25
CA THR A 237 -88.62 35.00 -16.49
C THR A 237 -88.52 36.53 -16.58
N GLY A 238 -87.37 37.07 -17.01
CA GLY A 238 -87.17 38.51 -17.16
C GLY A 238 -85.71 38.89 -17.41
N PHE A 239 -85.41 40.19 -17.34
CA PHE A 239 -84.02 40.68 -17.28
C PHE A 239 -83.62 40.89 -15.83
N ALA A 240 -82.51 40.29 -15.42
CA ALA A 240 -81.94 40.44 -14.10
C ALA A 240 -80.71 41.36 -14.14
N GLN A 241 -80.52 42.14 -13.08
CA GLN A 241 -79.29 42.88 -12.85
C GLN A 241 -78.41 42.12 -11.89
N VAL A 242 -77.20 41.76 -12.32
CA VAL A 242 -76.25 40.95 -11.54
C VAL A 242 -74.99 41.72 -11.20
N THR A 243 -74.61 41.70 -9.92
CA THR A 243 -73.28 42.12 -9.45
C THR A 243 -72.61 40.94 -8.76
N LEU A 244 -71.35 40.69 -9.13
CA LEU A 244 -70.47 39.67 -8.55
C LEU A 244 -69.13 40.31 -8.20
N LYS A 245 -68.77 40.30 -6.91
CA LYS A 245 -67.51 40.83 -6.40
C LYS A 245 -66.76 39.78 -5.60
N PHE A 246 -65.44 39.78 -5.75
CA PHE A 246 -64.50 39.04 -4.93
C PHE A 246 -63.84 40.03 -3.98
N LEU A 247 -64.14 39.87 -2.70
CA LEU A 247 -63.67 40.76 -1.64
C LEU A 247 -62.63 40.03 -0.78
N ASN A 248 -61.76 40.78 -0.11
CA ASN A 248 -60.77 40.25 0.86
C ASN A 248 -59.95 39.06 0.31
N GLN A 249 -59.56 39.12 -0.96
CA GLN A 249 -58.91 38.01 -1.65
C GLN A 249 -57.52 37.75 -1.08
N LYS A 250 -57.28 36.53 -0.59
CA LYS A 250 -55.96 36.05 -0.17
C LYS A 250 -55.49 34.93 -1.09
N VAL A 251 -54.27 35.04 -1.58
CA VAL A 251 -53.67 34.06 -2.50
C VAL A 251 -52.57 33.24 -1.84
N ASP A 252 -52.41 31.98 -2.23
CA ASP A 252 -51.27 31.15 -1.84
C ASP A 252 -50.59 30.46 -3.02
N TYR A 253 -51.09 30.69 -4.24
CA TYR A 253 -50.39 30.43 -5.47
C TYR A 253 -50.72 31.56 -6.44
N PHE A 254 -49.73 32.06 -7.15
CA PHE A 254 -49.91 33.09 -8.14
C PHE A 254 -48.80 33.06 -9.19
N LYS A 255 -49.17 33.42 -10.42
CA LYS A 255 -48.29 33.54 -11.58
C LYS A 255 -48.38 34.96 -12.12
N ASN A 256 -47.24 35.63 -12.24
CA ASN A 256 -47.11 37.01 -12.72
C ASN A 256 -48.03 37.99 -11.97
N LEU A 257 -48.11 37.88 -10.64
CA LEU A 257 -48.79 38.85 -9.79
C LEU A 257 -48.03 40.18 -9.81
N ASP A 258 -48.67 41.23 -10.29
CA ASP A 258 -48.20 42.60 -10.26
C ASP A 258 -48.35 43.17 -8.84
N THR A 259 -47.28 43.04 -8.07
CA THR A 259 -47.26 43.51 -6.69
C THR A 259 -47.36 45.03 -6.57
N THR A 260 -47.14 45.81 -7.64
CA THR A 260 -47.21 47.29 -7.59
C THR A 260 -48.63 47.80 -7.34
N GLN A 261 -49.64 46.95 -7.55
CA GLN A 261 -51.05 47.21 -7.32
C GLN A 261 -51.54 46.75 -5.93
N LEU A 262 -50.66 46.14 -5.12
CA LEU A 262 -50.96 45.83 -3.71
C LEU A 262 -50.84 47.08 -2.85
N ALA A 263 -51.55 47.11 -1.71
CA ALA A 263 -51.50 48.22 -0.76
C ALA A 263 -50.07 48.55 -0.30
N ASP A 264 -49.27 47.52 0.02
CA ASP A 264 -47.87 47.67 0.45
C ASP A 264 -46.87 47.66 -0.72
N ARG A 265 -47.36 47.49 -1.95
CA ARG A 265 -46.58 47.40 -3.20
C ARG A 265 -45.55 46.26 -3.24
N LYS A 266 -45.65 45.30 -2.32
CA LYS A 266 -44.73 44.16 -2.14
C LYS A 266 -45.40 43.03 -1.35
N ILE A 267 -44.73 41.88 -1.31
CA ILE A 267 -45.05 40.77 -0.40
C ILE A 267 -43.87 40.62 0.58
N SER A 268 -44.14 40.70 1.88
CA SER A 268 -43.11 40.59 2.93
C SER A 268 -43.14 39.22 3.61
N ILE A 269 -41.98 38.61 3.75
CA ILE A 269 -41.74 37.35 4.45
C ILE A 269 -40.76 37.63 5.59
N ASN A 270 -41.21 37.43 6.83
CA ASN A 270 -40.37 37.55 8.01
C ASN A 270 -39.70 36.21 8.32
N VAL A 271 -38.40 36.25 8.60
CA VAL A 271 -37.58 35.09 8.95
C VAL A 271 -36.99 35.33 10.34
N THR A 272 -37.21 34.42 11.29
CA THR A 272 -36.54 34.45 12.59
C THR A 272 -36.05 33.05 12.91
N GLN A 273 -34.74 32.89 13.14
CA GLN A 273 -34.13 31.59 13.42
C GLN A 273 -33.10 31.64 14.54
N ASN A 274 -33.12 30.61 15.40
CA ASN A 274 -32.15 30.47 16.47
C ASN A 274 -31.02 29.55 16.02
N ILE A 275 -29.80 30.08 16.02
CA ILE A 275 -28.59 29.33 15.74
C ILE A 275 -28.01 28.81 17.07
N THR A 276 -27.94 27.48 17.17
CA THR A 276 -27.49 26.82 18.41
C THR A 276 -25.97 26.95 18.54
N ILE A 277 -25.54 27.38 19.72
CA ILE A 277 -24.16 27.38 20.19
C ILE A 277 -24.15 26.83 21.63
N THR A 278 -22.99 26.37 22.11
CA THR A 278 -22.86 25.91 23.51
C THR A 278 -23.29 27.02 24.47
N SER A 279 -23.76 26.69 25.67
CA SER A 279 -24.12 27.69 26.69
C SER A 279 -22.91 28.06 27.54
N GLY A 280 -22.76 29.34 27.90
CA GLY A 280 -21.70 29.78 28.81
C GLY A 280 -21.78 31.26 29.19
N THR A 281 -21.12 31.65 30.28
CA THR A 281 -21.05 33.05 30.74
C THR A 281 -19.88 33.84 30.15
N TRP A 282 -19.05 33.18 29.34
CA TRP A 282 -17.90 33.78 28.66
C TRP A 282 -18.33 34.35 27.31
N LYS A 283 -17.46 35.17 26.70
CA LYS A 283 -17.76 35.83 25.42
C LYS A 283 -16.86 35.35 24.30
N LEU A 284 -17.36 35.39 23.08
CA LEU A 284 -16.57 35.14 21.88
C LEU A 284 -16.92 36.11 20.75
N ALA A 285 -16.01 36.23 19.79
CA ALA A 285 -16.27 36.86 18.50
C ALA A 285 -16.14 35.82 17.40
N LEU A 286 -17.04 35.91 16.41
CA LEU A 286 -17.03 35.07 15.22
C LEU A 286 -16.54 35.88 14.03
N GLY A 287 -15.65 35.31 13.22
CA GLY A 287 -15.22 35.87 11.94
C GLY A 287 -15.56 34.94 10.79
N GLY A 288 -15.91 35.51 9.64
CA GLY A 288 -16.29 34.78 8.44
C GLY A 288 -17.67 35.18 7.95
N ASN A 289 -18.42 34.22 7.42
CA ASN A 289 -19.76 34.49 6.91
C ASN A 289 -20.76 33.37 7.20
N VAL A 290 -22.03 33.72 7.14
CA VAL A 290 -23.14 32.77 7.18
C VAL A 290 -23.90 32.89 5.88
N ASP A 291 -23.94 31.80 5.12
CA ASP A 291 -24.71 31.73 3.88
C ASP A 291 -26.16 31.38 4.18
N VAL A 292 -27.06 32.10 3.54
CA VAL A 292 -28.50 31.91 3.63
C VAL A 292 -29.02 31.60 2.24
N ASN A 293 -29.77 30.51 2.10
CA ASN A 293 -30.43 30.12 0.86
C ASN A 293 -31.92 29.96 1.10
N LEU A 294 -32.71 30.82 0.46
CA LEU A 294 -34.16 30.79 0.50
C LEU A 294 -34.69 30.02 -0.73
N ASN A 295 -35.59 29.07 -0.48
CA ASN A 295 -36.26 28.31 -1.52
C ASN A 295 -37.76 28.57 -1.45
N ILE A 296 -38.30 29.17 -2.51
CA ILE A 296 -39.73 29.40 -2.73
C ILE A 296 -40.11 28.64 -4.00
N LEU A 297 -41.08 27.73 -3.89
CA LEU A 297 -41.48 26.89 -5.01
C LEU A 297 -42.07 27.74 -6.16
N GLY A 298 -41.62 27.48 -7.38
CA GLY A 298 -42.12 28.19 -8.57
C GLY A 298 -41.79 29.69 -8.60
N PHE A 299 -40.80 30.14 -7.82
CA PHE A 299 -40.44 31.55 -7.75
C PHE A 299 -39.88 32.10 -9.06
N SER A 300 -40.42 33.24 -9.49
CA SER A 300 -39.84 34.09 -10.54
C SER A 300 -40.22 35.53 -10.25
N GLY A 301 -39.27 36.47 -10.31
CA GLY A 301 -39.54 37.89 -10.07
C GLY A 301 -38.41 38.55 -9.29
N ASN A 302 -38.65 39.77 -8.81
CA ASN A 302 -37.66 40.50 -8.02
C ASN A 302 -37.77 40.14 -6.54
N ILE A 303 -36.62 39.98 -5.91
CA ILE A 303 -36.48 39.69 -4.49
C ILE A 303 -35.47 40.64 -3.87
N SER A 304 -35.76 41.13 -2.67
CA SER A 304 -34.80 41.80 -1.79
C SER A 304 -34.79 41.09 -0.45
N GLN A 305 -33.60 40.76 0.05
CA GLN A 305 -33.41 40.13 1.34
C GLN A 305 -32.50 40.98 2.21
N SER A 306 -32.83 41.12 3.50
CA SER A 306 -31.97 41.72 4.52
C SER A 306 -32.00 40.87 5.77
N TYR A 307 -30.83 40.56 6.32
CA TYR A 307 -30.67 39.74 7.51
C TYR A 307 -29.76 40.41 8.54
N THR A 308 -30.07 40.23 9.82
CA THR A 308 -29.28 40.66 10.97
C THR A 308 -29.16 39.51 11.97
N ALA A 309 -27.93 39.11 12.28
CA ALA A 309 -27.62 38.17 13.35
C ALA A 309 -27.37 38.93 14.65
N LYS A 310 -28.07 38.53 15.72
CA LYS A 310 -27.95 39.11 17.06
C LYS A 310 -27.67 38.06 18.11
N SER A 311 -26.98 38.45 19.18
CA SER A 311 -26.86 37.68 20.41
C SER A 311 -27.26 38.60 21.56
N GLY A 312 -28.36 38.27 22.24
CA GLY A 312 -29.03 39.21 23.13
C GLY A 312 -29.37 40.53 22.41
N THR A 313 -28.84 41.65 22.92
CA THR A 313 -29.00 42.98 22.32
C THR A 313 -27.90 43.36 21.31
N ILE A 314 -26.87 42.52 21.14
CA ILE A 314 -25.69 42.84 20.34
C ILE A 314 -25.90 42.33 18.91
N THR A 315 -25.72 43.20 17.91
CA THR A 315 -25.64 42.78 16.51
C THR A 315 -24.24 42.25 16.23
N ILE A 316 -24.14 41.01 15.76
CA ILE A 316 -22.88 40.31 15.50
C ILE A 316 -22.60 40.11 14.00
N GLY A 317 -23.61 40.33 13.16
CA GLY A 317 -23.46 40.28 11.71
C GLY A 317 -24.70 40.80 10.98
N SER A 318 -24.52 41.21 9.73
CA SER A 318 -25.61 41.65 8.85
C SER A 318 -25.30 41.37 7.39
N GLY A 319 -26.33 41.22 6.57
CA GLY A 319 -26.22 40.98 5.14
C GLY A 319 -27.47 41.38 4.38
N SER A 320 -27.31 41.69 3.09
CA SER A 320 -28.45 41.94 2.20
C SER A 320 -28.14 41.44 0.79
N SER A 321 -29.16 41.05 0.04
CA SER A 321 -29.03 40.52 -1.32
C SER A 321 -30.28 40.78 -2.14
N SER A 322 -30.13 40.80 -3.47
CA SER A 322 -31.24 40.83 -4.43
C SER A 322 -31.47 39.48 -5.12
N ASN A 323 -30.93 38.40 -4.57
CA ASN A 323 -31.05 37.02 -5.07
C ASN A 323 -31.68 36.12 -4.01
N LEU A 324 -32.01 34.86 -4.34
CA LEU A 324 -32.47 33.84 -3.38
C LEU A 324 -31.41 33.45 -2.34
N THR A 325 -30.15 33.76 -2.60
CA THR A 325 -29.03 33.59 -1.66
C THR A 325 -28.62 34.92 -1.05
N CYS A 326 -28.24 34.91 0.23
CA CYS A 326 -27.70 36.06 0.95
C CYS A 326 -26.50 35.63 1.80
N ASN A 327 -25.50 36.50 1.92
CA ASN A 327 -24.33 36.27 2.77
C ASN A 327 -24.34 37.28 3.92
N ILE A 328 -24.16 36.78 5.15
CA ILE A 328 -24.13 37.60 6.36
C ILE A 328 -22.70 37.63 6.86
N GLY A 329 -22.08 38.81 6.85
CA GLY A 329 -20.70 38.98 7.30
C GLY A 329 -20.60 39.09 8.83
N PHE A 330 -19.62 38.39 9.40
CA PHE A 330 -19.22 38.49 10.81
C PHE A 330 -17.80 39.04 10.86
N ASP A 331 -17.61 40.15 11.58
CA ASP A 331 -16.39 40.97 11.52
C ASP A 331 -15.18 40.38 12.26
N GLY A 332 -15.38 39.33 13.08
CA GLY A 332 -14.32 38.74 13.90
C GLY A 332 -13.92 39.56 15.11
N THR A 333 -14.59 40.67 15.44
CA THR A 333 -14.20 41.57 16.52
C THR A 333 -15.29 41.80 17.57
N THR A 334 -16.55 41.71 17.17
CA THR A 334 -17.69 41.97 18.07
C THR A 334 -17.89 40.81 19.05
N LEU A 335 -17.64 41.07 20.33
CA LEU A 335 -17.80 40.09 21.41
C LEU A 335 -19.25 39.99 21.86
N PHE A 336 -19.76 38.77 21.99
CA PHE A 336 -21.07 38.47 22.55
C PHE A 336 -21.01 37.34 23.56
N THR A 337 -21.96 37.32 24.51
CA THR A 337 -22.05 36.27 25.53
C THR A 337 -22.58 34.99 24.91
N VAL A 338 -21.84 33.90 25.07
CA VAL A 338 -22.15 32.61 24.44
C VAL A 338 -23.51 32.06 24.88
N GLY A 339 -23.88 32.25 26.15
CA GLY A 339 -25.18 31.86 26.72
C GLY A 339 -26.40 32.62 26.19
N ASP A 340 -26.22 33.76 25.52
CA ASP A 340 -27.33 34.52 24.93
C ASP A 340 -27.83 33.89 23.61
N GLY A 341 -27.11 32.90 23.08
CA GLY A 341 -27.40 32.28 21.80
C GLY A 341 -27.22 33.24 20.62
N ILE A 342 -27.56 32.78 19.41
CA ILE A 342 -27.56 33.60 18.20
C ILE A 342 -28.94 33.55 17.56
N VAL A 343 -29.53 34.71 17.28
CA VAL A 343 -30.82 34.87 16.62
C VAL A 343 -30.62 35.58 15.30
N LEU A 344 -30.95 34.91 14.21
CA LEU A 344 -30.99 35.47 12.88
C LEU A 344 -32.39 36.02 12.59
N ASN A 345 -32.50 37.32 12.35
CA ASN A 345 -33.72 37.97 11.90
C ASN A 345 -33.57 38.44 10.45
N GLY A 346 -34.55 38.18 9.61
CA GLY A 346 -34.54 38.51 8.20
C GLY A 346 -35.88 39.06 7.73
N LEU A 347 -35.80 39.99 6.78
CA LEU A 347 -36.92 40.50 6.02
C LEU A 347 -36.65 40.20 4.54
N VAL A 348 -37.59 39.50 3.91
CA VAL A 348 -37.57 39.18 2.49
C VAL A 348 -38.76 39.87 1.83
N GLU A 349 -38.53 40.60 0.76
CA GLU A 349 -39.54 41.36 0.02
C GLU A 349 -39.57 40.91 -1.43
N LEU A 350 -40.75 40.53 -1.91
CA LEU A 350 -41.00 40.21 -3.31
C LEU A 350 -41.71 41.40 -3.96
N SER A 351 -41.22 41.86 -5.11
CA SER A 351 -41.72 43.07 -5.77
C SER A 351 -41.81 42.93 -7.29
N GLU A 352 -42.49 43.89 -7.92
CA GLU A 352 -42.86 43.89 -9.34
C GLU A 352 -43.72 42.68 -9.72
N ASN A 353 -43.45 42.04 -10.86
CA ASN A 353 -44.18 40.86 -11.31
C ASN A 353 -43.56 39.61 -10.68
N VAL A 354 -44.33 38.95 -9.80
CA VAL A 354 -43.86 37.78 -9.04
C VAL A 354 -44.74 36.57 -9.32
N SER A 355 -44.11 35.40 -9.47
CA SER A 355 -44.78 34.11 -9.37
C SER A 355 -44.26 33.38 -8.14
N ALA A 356 -45.13 32.68 -7.41
CA ALA A 356 -44.76 31.80 -6.31
C ALA A 356 -45.87 30.81 -5.98
N ASP A 357 -45.49 29.65 -5.43
CA ASP A 357 -46.38 28.66 -4.85
C ASP A 357 -46.12 28.55 -3.34
N LEU A 358 -46.93 29.25 -2.56
CA LEU A 358 -46.89 29.31 -1.09
C LEU A 358 -47.78 28.25 -0.43
N ARG A 359 -48.44 27.38 -1.21
CA ARG A 359 -49.14 26.20 -0.68
C ARG A 359 -48.15 25.24 -0.04
N VAL A 360 -46.91 25.23 -0.54
CA VAL A 360 -45.74 24.66 0.12
C VAL A 360 -45.01 25.80 0.84
N ALA A 361 -44.85 25.68 2.15
CA ALA A 361 -44.14 26.69 2.94
C ALA A 361 -42.70 26.87 2.39
N PRO A 362 -42.25 28.12 2.15
CA PRO A 362 -40.86 28.38 1.80
C PRO A 362 -39.89 27.75 2.80
N SER A 363 -38.69 27.40 2.35
CA SER A 363 -37.65 26.83 3.21
C SER A 363 -36.39 27.69 3.17
N ILE A 364 -35.67 27.70 4.28
CA ILE A 364 -34.39 28.41 4.43
C ILE A 364 -33.33 27.42 4.89
N THR A 365 -32.18 27.48 4.22
CA THR A 365 -30.96 26.80 4.64
C THR A 365 -29.96 27.86 5.10
N ILE A 366 -29.45 27.71 6.31
CA ILE A 366 -28.43 28.56 6.91
C ILE A 366 -27.17 27.71 7.07
N THR A 367 -26.09 28.10 6.40
CA THR A 367 -24.80 27.42 6.42
C THR A 367 -23.75 28.33 7.02
N PRO A 368 -23.40 28.15 8.30
CA PRO A 368 -22.35 28.93 8.95
C PRO A 368 -20.96 28.52 8.46
N ASN A 369 -20.20 29.47 7.92
CA ASN A 369 -18.78 29.37 7.59
C ASN A 369 -18.00 30.37 8.47
N VAL A 370 -18.11 30.19 9.78
CA VAL A 370 -17.54 31.08 10.79
C VAL A 370 -16.54 30.35 11.68
N SER A 371 -15.56 31.09 12.20
CA SER A 371 -14.57 30.62 13.15
C SER A 371 -14.49 31.56 14.35
N VAL A 372 -14.10 31.02 15.50
CA VAL A 372 -13.87 31.86 16.69
C VAL A 372 -12.55 32.61 16.50
N THR A 373 -12.61 33.93 16.52
CA THR A 373 -11.43 34.81 16.33
C THR A 373 -10.97 35.45 17.63
N LYS A 374 -11.82 35.48 18.66
CA LYS A 374 -11.53 36.06 19.95
C LYS A 374 -12.37 35.42 21.05
N ILE A 375 -11.80 35.28 22.24
CA ILE A 375 -12.52 34.85 23.46
C ILE A 375 -12.23 35.80 24.62
N GLU A 376 -13.20 35.95 25.51
CA GLU A 376 -13.09 36.72 26.76
C GLU A 376 -13.64 35.88 27.92
N ASN A 377 -12.83 35.73 28.97
CA ASN A 377 -13.14 34.98 30.19
C ASN A 377 -13.50 33.50 29.96
N TYR A 378 -12.89 32.85 28.97
CA TYR A 378 -13.11 31.44 28.68
C TYR A 378 -12.59 30.57 29.85
N PRO A 379 -13.39 29.65 30.40
CA PRO A 379 -12.99 28.83 31.53
C PRO A 379 -11.99 27.74 31.11
N LEU A 380 -10.87 27.65 31.82
CA LEU A 380 -9.84 26.63 31.68
C LEU A 380 -9.67 25.90 33.02
N SER A 381 -9.84 24.57 33.01
CA SER A 381 -9.63 23.70 34.16
C SER A 381 -8.64 22.60 33.81
N VAL A 382 -7.43 22.65 34.37
CA VAL A 382 -6.36 21.66 34.12
C VAL A 382 -5.77 21.21 35.46
N THR A 383 -5.73 19.89 35.71
CA THR A 383 -5.15 19.36 36.94
C THR A 383 -3.70 18.97 36.74
N VAL A 384 -2.82 19.44 37.63
CA VAL A 384 -1.45 18.94 37.77
C VAL A 384 -1.50 17.72 38.70
N PRO A 385 -1.25 16.49 38.18
CA PRO A 385 -1.43 15.28 38.95
C PRO A 385 -0.27 15.02 39.92
N LEU A 386 -0.49 14.12 40.87
CA LEU A 386 0.60 13.50 41.63
C LEU A 386 1.33 12.45 40.78
N PRO A 387 2.67 12.35 40.89
CA PRO A 387 3.42 11.23 40.34
C PRO A 387 2.96 9.88 40.87
N ASN A 388 3.13 8.83 40.04
CA ASN A 388 2.82 7.46 40.45
C ASN A 388 3.64 7.10 41.69
N ASN A 389 3.05 6.32 42.60
CA ASN A 389 3.68 5.90 43.86
C ASN A 389 4.01 7.04 44.85
N VAL A 390 3.48 8.25 44.61
CA VAL A 390 3.65 9.40 45.50
C VAL A 390 2.33 9.73 46.19
N GLN A 391 2.32 9.68 47.52
CA GLN A 391 1.11 9.96 48.32
C GLN A 391 0.86 11.45 48.49
N SER A 392 1.93 12.23 48.61
CA SER A 392 1.86 13.69 48.76
C SER A 392 3.15 14.33 48.24
N VAL A 393 3.01 15.48 47.58
CA VAL A 393 4.12 16.37 47.22
C VAL A 393 3.72 17.78 47.59
N SER A 394 4.55 18.47 48.37
CA SER A 394 4.46 19.90 48.60
C SER A 394 5.75 20.60 48.18
N PHE A 395 5.60 21.83 47.74
CA PHE A 395 6.68 22.68 47.25
C PHE A 395 7.00 23.80 48.23
N ALA A 396 8.26 24.21 48.28
CA ALA A 396 8.73 25.22 49.22
C ALA A 396 8.14 26.60 48.90
N ASN A 397 8.02 27.46 49.92
CA ASN A 397 7.47 28.81 49.78
C ASN A 397 8.34 29.72 48.90
N ASP A 398 9.62 29.41 48.72
CA ASP A 398 10.54 30.11 47.83
C ASP A 398 10.61 29.48 46.41
N SER A 399 9.77 28.47 46.12
CA SER A 399 9.73 27.87 44.77
C SER A 399 9.26 28.88 43.72
N GLY A 400 9.90 28.83 42.55
CA GLY A 400 9.54 29.63 41.39
C GLY A 400 8.25 29.18 40.71
N HIS A 401 8.22 29.28 39.38
CA HIS A 401 7.03 28.95 38.59
C HIS A 401 7.32 28.05 37.38
N MET A 402 6.29 27.39 36.88
CA MET A 402 6.24 26.79 35.56
C MET A 402 5.33 27.63 34.65
N LEU A 403 5.44 27.46 33.33
CA LEU A 403 4.60 28.13 32.36
C LEU A 403 3.67 27.13 31.69
N LEU A 404 2.36 27.37 31.75
CA LEU A 404 1.40 26.72 30.87
C LEU A 404 1.33 27.50 29.56
N LYS A 405 1.89 26.92 28.50
CA LYS A 405 1.85 27.47 27.15
C LYS A 405 0.56 27.06 26.48
N LEU A 406 -0.09 28.00 25.79
CA LEU A 406 -1.25 27.74 24.97
C LEU A 406 -0.90 28.11 23.52
N ASN A 407 -1.05 27.15 22.61
CA ASN A 407 -0.93 27.37 21.17
C ASN A 407 -2.34 27.37 20.57
N GLY A 408 -2.57 28.16 19.52
CA GLY A 408 -3.93 28.39 18.99
C GLY A 408 -4.59 29.68 19.51
N ILE A 409 -3.95 30.35 20.47
CA ILE A 409 -4.42 31.60 21.08
C ILE A 409 -3.25 32.51 21.47
N THR A 410 -3.40 33.81 21.20
CA THR A 410 -2.56 34.87 21.76
C THR A 410 -3.27 35.47 22.97
N LEU A 411 -2.84 35.08 24.17
CA LEU A 411 -3.44 35.53 25.43
C LEU A 411 -3.22 37.03 25.66
N THR A 412 -4.28 37.71 26.07
CA THR A 412 -4.27 39.12 26.48
C THR A 412 -4.58 39.30 27.96
N ALA A 413 -5.30 38.35 28.58
CA ALA A 413 -5.53 38.33 30.02
C ALA A 413 -5.70 36.90 30.54
N VAL A 414 -5.34 36.71 31.81
CA VAL A 414 -5.69 35.54 32.62
C VAL A 414 -6.12 35.99 34.00
N SER A 415 -7.11 35.32 34.57
CA SER A 415 -7.47 35.43 35.98
C SER A 415 -7.76 34.04 36.55
N GLY A 416 -7.83 33.93 37.88
CA GLY A 416 -8.02 32.66 38.57
C GLY A 416 -6.80 32.21 39.35
N THR A 417 -6.75 30.94 39.72
CA THR A 417 -5.75 30.42 40.66
C THR A 417 -5.16 29.07 40.24
N PHE A 418 -3.95 28.81 40.70
CA PHE A 418 -3.36 27.48 40.79
C PHE A 418 -3.12 27.19 42.27
N GLY A 419 -3.91 26.28 42.85
CA GLY A 419 -4.03 26.16 44.31
C GLY A 419 -4.49 27.48 44.93
N SER A 420 -3.73 27.99 45.91
CA SER A 420 -3.97 29.29 46.57
C SER A 420 -3.32 30.49 45.87
N ASN A 421 -2.53 30.27 44.80
CA ASN A 421 -1.77 31.33 44.15
C ASN A 421 -2.51 31.92 42.96
N ASN A 422 -2.49 33.24 42.84
CA ASN A 422 -3.07 33.95 41.69
C ASN A 422 -2.26 33.71 40.41
N LEU A 423 -2.96 33.59 39.29
CA LEU A 423 -2.35 33.45 37.96
C LEU A 423 -1.95 34.82 37.38
N SER A 424 -0.92 34.81 36.53
CA SER A 424 -0.50 35.99 35.76
C SER A 424 0.02 35.58 34.37
N LEU A 425 0.21 36.56 33.48
CA LEU A 425 0.76 36.33 32.14
C LEU A 425 2.22 36.79 32.06
N SER A 426 3.10 35.89 31.61
CA SER A 426 4.48 36.21 31.22
C SER A 426 4.98 35.16 30.23
N GLY A 427 4.84 35.45 28.93
CA GLY A 427 5.16 34.48 27.86
C GLY A 427 4.28 33.21 27.85
N GLY A 428 3.29 33.10 28.74
CA GLY A 428 2.41 31.97 29.02
C GLY A 428 1.64 32.23 30.31
N ILE A 429 0.79 31.30 30.75
CA ILE A 429 0.15 31.39 32.08
C ILE A 429 1.18 30.94 33.12
N VAL A 430 1.55 31.86 34.01
CA VAL A 430 2.48 31.61 35.10
C VAL A 430 1.78 30.78 36.17
N LEU A 431 2.33 29.61 36.47
CA LEU A 431 1.87 28.72 37.53
C LEU A 431 2.86 28.77 38.70
N PRO A 432 2.60 29.54 39.77
CA PRO A 432 3.51 29.65 40.90
C PRO A 432 3.45 28.40 41.76
N PHE A 433 4.57 27.69 41.91
CA PHE A 433 4.66 26.49 42.74
C PHE A 433 4.95 26.79 44.21
N SER A 434 5.22 28.06 44.58
CA SER A 434 5.39 28.49 45.96
C SER A 434 4.27 27.98 46.88
N GLY A 435 4.61 27.14 47.85
CA GLY A 435 3.66 26.62 48.85
C GLY A 435 2.56 25.68 48.30
N ILE A 436 2.66 25.25 47.04
CA ILE A 436 1.65 24.38 46.42
C ILE A 436 1.79 22.94 46.90
N SER A 437 0.66 22.26 47.07
CA SER A 437 0.59 20.80 47.26
C SER A 437 -0.15 20.16 46.09
N LEU A 438 0.32 19.00 45.62
CA LEU A 438 -0.31 18.26 44.53
C LEU A 438 -1.19 17.11 45.06
N PRO A 439 -2.27 16.72 44.32
CA PRO A 439 -2.67 17.28 43.03
C PRO A 439 -3.29 18.68 43.22
N SER A 440 -3.09 19.55 42.25
CA SER A 440 -3.66 20.91 42.27
C SER A 440 -4.23 21.26 40.92
N THR A 441 -5.38 21.92 40.91
CA THR A 441 -6.08 22.31 39.70
C THR A 441 -5.82 23.78 39.39
N ILE A 442 -5.50 24.04 38.13
CA ILE A 442 -5.45 25.34 37.51
C ILE A 442 -6.89 25.69 37.15
N ASN A 443 -7.48 26.64 37.87
CA ASN A 443 -8.81 27.18 37.59
C ASN A 443 -8.64 28.59 37.04
N ALA A 444 -8.68 28.73 35.72
CA ALA A 444 -8.39 29.99 35.04
C ALA A 444 -9.56 30.48 34.18
N GLN A 445 -9.64 31.79 34.00
CA GLN A 445 -10.39 32.42 32.93
C GLN A 445 -9.39 33.08 31.97
N ILE A 446 -9.42 32.68 30.70
CA ILE A 446 -8.47 33.15 29.69
C ILE A 446 -9.17 34.04 28.66
N SER A 447 -8.48 35.09 28.24
CA SER A 447 -8.94 35.99 27.18
C SER A 447 -7.82 36.17 26.16
N GLY A 448 -8.17 36.24 24.88
CA GLY A 448 -7.17 36.36 23.81
C GLY A 448 -7.74 36.30 22.41
N ASN A 449 -6.85 36.57 21.44
CA ASN A 449 -7.16 36.42 20.02
C ASN A 449 -6.85 34.99 19.60
N VAL A 450 -7.81 34.35 18.95
CA VAL A 450 -7.76 32.96 18.53
C VAL A 450 -7.35 32.90 17.06
N ASN A 451 -6.41 32.01 16.73
CA ASN A 451 -5.96 31.77 15.35
C ASN A 451 -6.24 30.34 14.87
N SER A 452 -6.83 29.50 15.73
CA SER A 452 -7.18 28.11 15.47
C SER A 452 -8.45 27.75 16.24
N ASN A 453 -9.34 26.94 15.65
CA ASN A 453 -10.52 26.41 16.36
C ASN A 453 -10.15 25.41 17.48
N GLU A 454 -8.88 25.00 17.55
CA GLU A 454 -8.33 24.17 18.61
C GLU A 454 -7.20 24.92 19.32
N ILE A 455 -7.26 24.95 20.66
CA ILE A 455 -6.21 25.47 21.53
C ILE A 455 -5.53 24.28 22.22
N SER A 456 -4.24 24.05 21.94
CA SER A 456 -3.46 23.04 22.65
C SER A 456 -2.70 23.67 23.79
N TYR A 457 -2.54 22.96 24.92
CA TYR A 457 -1.72 23.42 26.03
C TYR A 457 -0.64 22.42 26.39
N THR A 458 0.50 22.93 26.86
CA THR A 458 1.65 22.17 27.35
C THR A 458 2.30 22.89 28.51
N LEU A 459 2.91 22.15 29.43
CA LEU A 459 3.68 22.72 30.52
C LEU A 459 5.15 22.89 30.12
N GLU A 460 5.80 23.94 30.60
CA GLU A 460 7.22 24.23 30.40
C GLU A 460 7.87 24.67 31.72
N LEU A 461 9.13 24.27 31.94
CA LEU A 461 9.94 24.73 33.07
C LEU A 461 11.06 25.67 32.56
N PRO A 462 10.93 27.00 32.75
CA PRO A 462 11.94 27.95 32.29
C PRO A 462 13.31 27.71 32.95
N GLU A 463 14.40 27.87 32.18
CA GLU A 463 15.77 27.54 32.62
C GLU A 463 16.21 28.28 33.90
N ASN A 464 15.76 29.51 34.08
CA ASN A 464 16.11 30.35 35.24
C ASN A 464 15.20 30.12 36.47
N GLN A 465 14.25 29.17 36.41
CA GLN A 465 13.36 28.87 37.53
C GLN A 465 13.82 27.64 38.30
N THR A 466 13.83 27.79 39.62
CA THR A 466 14.10 26.71 40.59
C THR A 466 12.80 26.36 41.30
N ILE A 467 12.39 25.10 41.23
CA ILE A 467 11.20 24.58 41.91
C ILE A 467 11.66 23.55 42.93
N LYS A 468 11.46 23.82 44.22
CA LYS A 468 11.97 22.97 45.29
C LYS A 468 10.85 22.15 45.90
N ILE A 469 11.02 20.84 45.89
CA ILE A 469 10.18 19.92 46.67
C ILE A 469 10.49 20.19 48.15
N ALA A 470 9.50 20.67 48.91
CA ALA A 470 9.63 20.86 50.35
C ALA A 470 9.53 19.53 51.07
N ASN A 471 8.49 18.75 50.74
CA ASN A 471 8.28 17.42 51.26
C ASN A 471 7.58 16.55 50.22
N ALA A 472 8.08 15.34 49.98
CA ALA A 472 7.34 14.31 49.27
C ALA A 472 7.44 12.96 49.98
N GLN A 473 6.33 12.23 49.99
CA GLN A 473 6.26 10.86 50.51
C GLN A 473 6.00 9.90 49.36
N ILE A 474 7.01 9.08 49.07
CA ILE A 474 6.97 8.05 48.02
C ILE A 474 6.85 6.69 48.70
N THR A 475 5.86 5.89 48.32
CA THR A 475 5.60 4.58 48.93
C THR A 475 5.33 3.53 47.88
N GLY A 476 5.64 2.27 48.20
CA GLY A 476 5.37 1.16 47.28
C GLY A 476 6.32 1.11 46.08
N LEU A 477 7.54 1.65 46.23
CA LEU A 477 8.65 1.32 45.34
C LEU A 477 9.05 -0.13 45.60
N SER A 478 8.57 -1.04 44.77
CA SER A 478 9.00 -2.43 44.77
C SER A 478 9.71 -2.72 43.46
N ILE A 479 10.89 -3.33 43.55
CA ILE A 479 11.64 -3.77 42.39
C ILE A 479 11.81 -5.27 42.55
N ASP A 480 11.34 -6.02 41.58
CA ASP A 480 11.46 -7.47 41.64
C ASP A 480 12.92 -7.89 41.47
N PRO A 481 13.38 -8.92 42.21
CA PRO A 481 14.67 -9.53 41.95
C PRO A 481 14.79 -10.02 40.50
N VAL A 482 16.02 -10.11 40.00
CA VAL A 482 16.34 -10.88 38.79
C VAL A 482 17.09 -12.13 39.20
N THR A 483 16.70 -13.26 38.64
CA THR A 483 17.36 -14.55 38.82
C THR A 483 17.64 -15.17 37.47
N ILE A 484 18.91 -15.32 37.15
CA ILE A 484 19.42 -16.11 36.03
C ILE A 484 19.75 -17.49 36.61
N ASN A 485 19.21 -18.54 36.00
CA ASN A 485 19.54 -19.93 36.33
C ASN A 485 19.53 -20.74 35.04
N GLU A 486 20.57 -20.56 34.24
CA GLU A 486 20.70 -21.22 32.95
C GLU A 486 21.49 -22.53 33.09
N PRO A 487 20.90 -23.70 32.82
CA PRO A 487 21.66 -24.94 32.82
C PRO A 487 22.72 -24.90 31.72
N VAL A 488 23.89 -25.48 31.98
CA VAL A 488 24.88 -25.68 30.91
C VAL A 488 24.26 -26.62 29.88
N PRO A 489 24.18 -26.24 28.58
CA PRO A 489 23.59 -27.08 27.54
C PRO A 489 24.23 -28.46 27.48
N SER A 490 23.44 -29.51 27.22
CA SER A 490 23.97 -30.88 27.11
C SER A 490 25.02 -30.99 26.02
N THR A 491 24.80 -30.32 24.87
CA THR A 491 25.77 -30.23 23.77
C THR A 491 27.13 -29.70 24.23
N VAL A 492 27.15 -28.65 25.07
CA VAL A 492 28.38 -28.10 25.64
C VAL A 492 29.05 -29.07 26.62
N LYS A 493 28.26 -29.73 27.50
CA LYS A 493 28.77 -30.73 28.44
C LYS A 493 29.35 -31.95 27.74
N ASP A 494 28.73 -32.38 26.65
CA ASP A 494 29.19 -33.53 25.86
C ASP A 494 30.43 -33.13 25.04
N PHE A 495 30.53 -31.85 24.67
CA PHE A 495 31.62 -31.36 23.82
C PHE A 495 32.94 -31.13 24.57
N ALA A 496 32.86 -30.54 25.76
CA ALA A 496 34.03 -30.07 26.50
C ALA A 496 34.08 -30.58 27.96
N ASN A 497 35.30 -30.71 28.50
CA ASN A 497 35.53 -30.92 29.93
C ASN A 497 35.38 -29.61 30.68
N LEU A 498 36.01 -28.56 30.17
CA LEU A 498 35.99 -27.24 30.78
C LEU A 498 36.07 -26.15 29.72
N VAL A 499 35.64 -24.96 30.12
CA VAL A 499 35.78 -23.72 29.35
C VAL A 499 36.43 -22.68 30.22
N LYS A 500 37.37 -21.93 29.65
CA LYS A 500 37.95 -20.75 30.27
C LYS A 500 37.37 -19.51 29.63
N ALA A 501 36.67 -18.67 30.40
CA ALA A 501 36.04 -17.47 29.88
C ALA A 501 36.32 -16.23 30.73
N THR A 502 36.41 -15.08 30.06
CA THR A 502 36.43 -13.75 30.67
C THR A 502 35.08 -13.08 30.46
N ILE A 503 34.38 -12.79 31.55
CA ILE A 503 33.05 -12.16 31.53
C ILE A 503 33.09 -10.89 32.39
N LYS A 504 32.72 -9.75 31.80
CA LYS A 504 32.66 -8.44 32.46
C LYS A 504 31.31 -7.78 32.22
N VAL A 505 30.68 -7.37 33.30
CA VAL A 505 29.40 -6.66 33.31
C VAL A 505 29.51 -5.43 34.21
N LYS A 506 28.99 -4.30 33.75
CA LYS A 506 28.84 -3.08 34.55
C LYS A 506 27.37 -2.85 34.85
N LEU A 507 27.06 -2.59 36.10
CA LEU A 507 25.76 -2.05 36.52
C LEU A 507 25.97 -0.56 36.81
N ASN A 508 25.75 0.29 35.81
CA ASN A 508 25.82 1.73 36.00
C ASN A 508 24.56 2.19 36.72
N TYR A 509 24.66 3.01 37.75
CA TYR A 509 23.50 3.44 38.52
C TYR A 509 23.49 4.95 38.74
N ASP A 510 22.29 5.52 38.84
CA ASP A 510 22.05 6.90 39.27
C ASP A 510 20.94 6.90 40.33
N VAL A 511 21.35 7.07 41.59
CA VAL A 511 20.49 7.01 42.77
C VAL A 511 20.59 8.33 43.53
N ARG A 512 19.62 9.23 43.33
CA ARG A 512 19.63 10.59 43.91
C ARG A 512 18.41 10.83 44.76
N ASN A 513 18.63 11.55 45.87
CA ASN A 513 17.57 12.01 46.78
C ASN A 513 16.70 10.87 47.35
N ILE A 514 17.30 9.69 47.47
CA ILE A 514 16.78 8.48 48.09
C ILE A 514 17.93 7.82 48.86
N SER A 515 17.68 7.37 50.09
CA SER A 515 18.70 6.73 50.95
C SER A 515 18.28 5.29 51.27
N GLY A 516 19.23 4.46 51.71
CA GLY A 516 18.92 3.07 52.09
C GLY A 516 18.60 2.15 50.92
N VAL A 517 18.97 2.54 49.68
CA VAL A 517 18.89 1.67 48.51
C VAL A 517 20.14 0.82 48.45
N SER A 518 19.97 -0.49 48.32
CA SER A 518 21.07 -1.42 48.12
C SER A 518 20.69 -2.51 47.13
N ILE A 519 21.69 -3.13 46.50
CA ILE A 519 21.49 -4.37 45.75
C ILE A 519 22.42 -5.44 46.31
N ASN A 520 21.89 -6.64 46.53
CA ASN A 520 22.68 -7.80 46.88
C ASN A 520 22.84 -8.71 45.67
N ILE A 521 24.08 -9.00 45.30
CA ILE A 521 24.43 -9.78 44.12
C ILE A 521 25.05 -11.10 44.58
N THR A 522 24.48 -12.22 44.15
CA THR A 522 25.02 -13.56 44.37
C THR A 522 25.14 -14.25 43.03
N SER A 523 26.35 -14.63 42.64
CA SER A 523 26.62 -15.22 41.32
C SER A 523 27.70 -16.28 41.43
N ASN A 524 27.53 -17.40 40.72
CA ASN A 524 28.61 -18.36 40.49
C ASN A 524 29.41 -18.03 39.21
N ILE A 525 28.95 -17.04 38.43
CA ILE A 525 29.57 -16.61 37.16
C ILE A 525 30.75 -15.68 37.45
N PHE A 526 30.60 -14.74 38.37
CA PHE A 526 31.61 -13.70 38.66
C PHE A 526 32.43 -14.01 39.91
N ASP A 527 33.69 -13.55 39.92
CA ASP A 527 34.57 -13.63 41.11
C ASP A 527 34.61 -12.29 41.85
N THR A 528 34.49 -11.18 41.11
CA THR A 528 34.41 -9.82 41.65
C THR A 528 32.99 -9.29 41.52
N GLY A 529 32.55 -8.53 42.52
CA GLY A 529 31.28 -7.81 42.50
C GLY A 529 30.10 -8.52 43.18
N ASN A 530 30.28 -9.75 43.68
CA ASN A 530 29.33 -10.38 44.59
C ASN A 530 29.28 -9.65 45.95
N GLY A 531 28.13 -9.70 46.61
CA GLY A 531 27.88 -9.06 47.91
C GLY A 531 26.85 -7.93 47.85
N THR A 532 26.72 -7.21 48.95
CA THR A 532 25.77 -6.10 49.09
C THR A 532 26.44 -4.77 48.74
N HIS A 533 25.80 -4.02 47.84
CA HIS A 533 26.25 -2.71 47.38
C HIS A 533 25.22 -1.65 47.76
N ASN A 534 25.64 -0.67 48.56
CA ASN A 534 24.81 0.50 48.87
C ASN A 534 24.89 1.50 47.72
N LEU A 535 23.74 1.93 47.20
CA LEU A 535 23.67 2.82 46.05
C LEU A 535 23.41 4.26 46.50
N SER A 536 24.27 5.17 46.07
CA SER A 536 24.11 6.62 46.27
C SER A 536 24.85 7.39 45.19
N GLY A 537 24.24 8.46 44.68
CA GLY A 537 24.77 9.26 43.58
C GLY A 537 24.86 8.47 42.27
N THR A 538 25.70 8.94 41.37
CA THR A 538 26.08 8.21 40.15
C THR A 538 27.27 7.31 40.44
N GLY A 539 27.20 6.04 40.02
CA GLY A 539 28.32 5.11 40.17
C GLY A 539 28.18 3.87 39.29
N THR A 540 29.08 2.93 39.49
CA THR A 540 29.13 1.68 38.73
C THR A 540 29.51 0.54 39.66
N ILE A 541 28.80 -0.59 39.56
CA ILE A 541 29.22 -1.86 40.14
C ILE A 541 29.82 -2.70 39.03
N GLU A 542 31.07 -3.09 39.21
CA GLU A 542 31.78 -3.96 38.27
C GLU A 542 31.64 -5.42 38.72
N LEU A 543 30.99 -6.21 37.87
CA LEU A 543 30.94 -7.65 37.99
C LEU A 543 31.94 -8.22 37.00
N SER A 544 32.93 -8.96 37.49
CA SER A 544 33.93 -9.53 36.59
C SER A 544 34.44 -10.87 37.04
N SER A 545 34.80 -11.65 36.03
CA SER A 545 35.62 -12.82 36.16
C SER A 545 36.56 -12.85 34.96
N VAL A 546 37.84 -13.03 35.22
CA VAL A 546 38.88 -13.04 34.19
C VAL A 546 39.41 -14.45 34.12
N ASP A 547 39.30 -15.04 32.93
CA ASP A 547 39.91 -16.34 32.65
C ASP A 547 39.47 -17.45 33.62
N LYS A 548 38.21 -17.39 34.08
CA LYS A 548 37.66 -18.38 35.00
C LYS A 548 37.35 -19.67 34.29
N VAL A 549 37.67 -20.74 34.99
CA VAL A 549 37.45 -22.11 34.55
C VAL A 549 36.05 -22.54 34.98
N PHE A 550 35.23 -22.85 34.00
CA PHE A 550 33.94 -23.51 34.14
C PHE A 550 34.14 -25.00 33.84
N ASP A 551 34.40 -25.79 34.88
CA ASP A 551 34.57 -27.24 34.78
C ASP A 551 33.19 -27.92 34.76
N PHE A 552 32.79 -28.48 33.62
CA PHE A 552 31.44 -29.03 33.43
C PHE A 552 31.21 -30.38 34.13
N SER A 553 32.23 -30.96 34.77
CA SER A 553 32.05 -32.10 35.67
C SER A 553 31.37 -31.68 36.98
N THR A 554 31.54 -30.42 37.40
CA THR A 554 31.01 -29.87 38.66
C THR A 554 30.10 -28.66 38.46
N PHE A 555 30.30 -27.90 37.39
CA PHE A 555 29.54 -26.71 37.04
C PHE A 555 28.31 -27.07 36.20
N THR A 556 27.14 -27.07 36.84
CA THR A 556 25.90 -27.55 36.21
C THR A 556 25.04 -26.45 35.58
N SER A 557 25.13 -25.21 36.09
CA SER A 557 24.34 -24.06 35.64
C SER A 557 25.04 -22.73 35.91
N PHE A 558 24.78 -21.74 35.07
CA PHE A 558 25.13 -20.34 35.27
C PHE A 558 24.04 -19.67 36.09
N THR A 559 24.37 -19.31 37.33
CA THR A 559 23.41 -18.75 38.28
C THR A 559 23.83 -17.36 38.73
N MET A 560 22.87 -16.44 38.73
CA MET A 560 23.03 -15.09 39.26
C MET A 560 21.70 -14.62 39.84
N THR A 561 21.71 -14.07 41.04
CA THR A 561 20.56 -13.39 41.64
C THR A 561 20.99 -11.98 42.02
N ILE A 562 20.23 -10.98 41.56
CA ILE A 562 20.34 -9.59 42.02
C ILE A 562 19.06 -9.27 42.77
N THR A 563 19.20 -9.06 44.08
CA THR A 563 18.08 -8.73 44.97
C THR A 563 18.16 -7.25 45.34
N PRO A 564 17.28 -6.41 44.81
CA PRO A 564 17.22 -5.01 45.19
C PRO A 564 16.54 -4.84 46.55
N THR A 565 16.95 -3.81 47.30
CA THR A 565 16.31 -3.38 48.54
C THR A 565 16.09 -1.88 48.45
N VAL A 566 14.83 -1.47 48.54
CA VAL A 566 14.42 -0.07 48.55
C VAL A 566 13.60 0.15 49.82
N PRO A 567 13.72 1.31 50.51
CA PRO A 567 12.90 1.59 51.67
C PRO A 567 11.40 1.55 51.32
N PRO A 568 10.54 1.07 52.24
CA PRO A 568 9.09 1.01 52.02
C PRO A 568 8.46 2.41 51.84
N ALA A 569 9.09 3.41 52.45
CA ALA A 569 8.75 4.82 52.29
C ALA A 569 10.03 5.66 52.12
N VAL A 570 10.01 6.58 51.17
CA VAL A 570 11.08 7.54 50.91
C VAL A 570 10.54 8.94 51.16
N THR A 571 11.23 9.67 52.03
CA THR A 571 10.94 11.08 52.29
C THR A 571 11.94 11.94 51.56
N VAL A 572 11.45 12.86 50.74
CA VAL A 572 12.26 13.78 49.93
C VAL A 572 12.05 15.17 50.47
N SER A 573 13.13 15.89 50.78
CA SER A 573 13.04 17.24 51.32
C SER A 573 14.12 18.15 50.74
N ASN A 574 13.73 19.37 50.36
CA ASN A 574 14.61 20.42 49.86
C ASN A 574 15.41 20.03 48.61
N VAL A 575 14.72 19.46 47.61
CA VAL A 575 15.31 18.97 46.36
C VAL A 575 14.79 19.78 45.18
N ASP A 576 15.68 20.22 44.29
CA ASP A 576 15.27 20.83 43.02
C ASP A 576 14.58 19.78 42.12
N ILE A 577 13.40 20.12 41.59
CA ILE A 577 12.62 19.24 40.71
C ILE A 577 13.39 18.79 39.47
N ARG A 578 14.39 19.56 39.00
CA ARG A 578 15.25 19.18 37.87
C ARG A 578 16.20 18.03 38.23
N GLU A 579 16.65 18.00 39.48
CA GLU A 579 17.45 16.90 40.01
C GLU A 579 16.55 15.71 40.35
N GLY A 580 15.40 16.01 40.99
CA GLY A 580 14.33 15.08 41.30
C GLY A 580 14.75 13.92 42.20
N VAL A 581 13.89 12.92 42.30
CA VAL A 581 14.25 11.60 42.82
C VAL A 581 14.53 10.67 41.66
N LYS A 582 15.71 10.05 41.66
CA LYS A 582 16.12 9.11 40.61
C LYS A 582 16.60 7.83 41.25
N LEU A 583 16.13 6.74 40.67
CA LEU A 583 16.58 5.40 40.95
C LEU A 583 16.64 4.70 39.60
N VAL A 584 17.84 4.49 39.07
CA VAL A 584 18.07 3.92 37.74
C VAL A 584 19.28 3.01 37.80
N ILE A 585 19.20 1.84 37.19
CA ILE A 585 20.34 0.98 36.88
C ILE A 585 20.34 0.65 35.39
N GLN A 586 21.48 0.78 34.73
CA GLN A 586 21.70 0.44 33.33
C GLN A 586 22.82 -0.60 33.22
N PRO A 587 22.47 -1.89 33.11
CA PRO A 587 23.43 -2.96 32.94
C PRO A 587 24.05 -2.98 31.54
N VAL A 588 25.35 -3.28 31.46
CA VAL A 588 26.12 -3.39 30.21
C VAL A 588 27.01 -4.62 30.30
N VAL A 589 26.89 -5.55 29.35
CA VAL A 589 27.86 -6.63 29.17
C VAL A 589 29.00 -6.10 28.31
N GLU A 590 30.14 -5.80 28.95
CA GLU A 590 31.31 -5.22 28.27
C GLU A 590 32.14 -6.28 27.54
N GLN A 591 32.20 -7.48 28.10
CA GLN A 591 33.01 -8.56 27.56
C GLN A 591 32.39 -9.90 27.90
N PHE A 592 32.26 -10.77 26.91
CA PHE A 592 31.99 -12.19 27.08
C PHE A 592 32.87 -12.92 26.08
N LEU A 593 34.03 -13.41 26.56
CA LEU A 593 35.06 -13.98 25.71
C LEU A 593 35.43 -15.38 26.18
N ILE A 594 35.33 -16.34 25.28
CA ILE A 594 35.87 -17.68 25.49
C ILE A 594 37.35 -17.66 25.13
N SER A 595 38.21 -17.78 26.12
CA SER A 595 39.68 -17.80 25.94
C SER A 595 40.15 -19.19 25.52
N GLU A 596 39.56 -20.24 26.10
CA GLU A 596 40.00 -21.62 25.97
C GLU A 596 38.82 -22.59 26.13
N VAL A 597 38.83 -23.68 25.36
CA VAL A 597 37.88 -24.80 25.47
C VAL A 597 38.69 -26.09 25.47
N ASP A 598 38.56 -26.90 26.52
CA ASP A 598 39.19 -28.22 26.60
C ASP A 598 38.21 -29.30 26.12
N LEU A 599 38.51 -29.93 25.00
CA LEU A 599 37.64 -30.89 24.34
C LEU A 599 37.75 -32.28 24.96
N LYS A 600 36.60 -32.96 25.07
CA LYS A 600 36.53 -34.39 25.43
C LYS A 600 36.96 -35.32 24.29
N GLY A 601 37.04 -34.79 23.08
CA GLY A 601 37.10 -35.56 21.85
C GLY A 601 35.72 -36.14 21.52
N GLN A 602 35.17 -35.79 20.36
CA GLN A 602 33.94 -36.40 19.85
C GLN A 602 33.86 -36.36 18.33
N SER A 603 32.91 -37.12 17.82
CA SER A 603 32.42 -37.02 16.46
C SER A 603 31.32 -35.96 16.39
N PHE A 604 31.44 -35.04 15.45
CA PHE A 604 30.39 -34.11 15.03
C PHE A 604 30.04 -34.43 13.58
N GLU A 605 28.76 -34.68 13.32
CA GLU A 605 28.25 -34.95 11.98
C GLU A 605 27.37 -33.79 11.50
N GLN A 606 27.61 -33.34 10.28
CA GLN A 606 26.79 -32.35 9.59
C GLN A 606 26.45 -32.82 8.19
N ASP A 607 25.16 -32.93 7.89
CA ASP A 607 24.64 -33.26 6.57
C ASP A 607 24.26 -31.98 5.81
N PHE A 608 24.81 -31.80 4.61
CA PHE A 608 24.52 -30.69 3.71
C PHE A 608 23.54 -31.09 2.60
N GLY A 609 23.14 -32.36 2.53
CA GLY A 609 22.25 -32.88 1.50
C GLY A 609 22.86 -32.76 0.10
N THR A 610 22.00 -32.61 -0.92
CA THR A 610 22.40 -32.51 -2.33
C THR A 610 22.90 -31.11 -2.66
N LEU A 611 24.15 -31.02 -3.10
CA LEU A 611 24.83 -29.79 -3.51
C LEU A 611 24.63 -29.50 -5.01
N ILE A 612 24.86 -30.50 -5.87
CA ILE A 612 24.76 -30.39 -7.34
C ILE A 612 24.08 -31.64 -7.89
N ASN A 613 23.18 -31.50 -8.87
CA ASN A 613 22.63 -32.64 -9.60
C ASN A 613 23.17 -32.69 -11.04
N PHE A 614 24.15 -33.56 -11.31
CA PHE A 614 24.76 -33.68 -12.64
C PHE A 614 23.78 -34.24 -13.69
N GLY A 615 22.81 -35.06 -13.28
CA GLY A 615 21.74 -35.55 -14.14
C GLY A 615 20.87 -34.43 -14.71
N ASP A 616 20.60 -33.39 -13.92
CA ASP A 616 19.84 -32.21 -14.32
C ASP A 616 20.66 -31.19 -15.12
N ILE A 617 21.99 -31.25 -15.00
CA ILE A 617 22.92 -30.37 -15.72
C ILE A 617 23.17 -30.94 -17.12
N PHE A 618 23.62 -32.19 -17.23
CA PHE A 618 23.96 -32.83 -18.50
C PHE A 618 22.79 -33.67 -19.03
N LYS A 619 21.83 -32.99 -19.67
CA LYS A 619 20.63 -33.60 -20.25
C LYS A 619 20.37 -33.10 -21.66
N ASP A 620 19.36 -33.67 -22.31
CA ASP A 620 18.92 -33.29 -23.66
C ASP A 620 20.09 -33.30 -24.67
N ASP A 621 20.27 -32.24 -25.47
CA ASP A 621 21.34 -32.14 -26.46
C ASP A 621 22.77 -32.09 -25.86
N PHE A 622 22.91 -31.97 -24.53
CA PHE A 622 24.18 -32.02 -23.80
C PHE A 622 24.34 -33.29 -22.95
N ALA A 623 23.43 -34.28 -23.08
CA ALA A 623 23.53 -35.55 -22.38
C ALA A 623 24.80 -36.33 -22.71
N PHE A 624 25.31 -36.18 -23.94
CA PHE A 624 26.53 -36.84 -24.41
C PHE A 624 27.78 -36.51 -23.58
N VAL A 625 27.75 -35.42 -22.79
CA VAL A 625 28.88 -35.04 -21.91
C VAL A 625 29.15 -36.11 -20.85
N LYS A 626 28.13 -36.88 -20.45
CA LYS A 626 28.25 -38.00 -19.50
C LYS A 626 29.03 -39.20 -20.03
N ASP A 627 29.16 -39.29 -21.35
CA ASP A 627 29.85 -40.39 -22.01
C ASP A 627 31.31 -40.02 -22.37
N LEU A 628 31.74 -38.81 -22.00
CA LEU A 628 33.08 -38.30 -22.27
C LEU A 628 34.08 -38.72 -21.19
N ASP A 629 35.33 -38.87 -21.60
CA ASP A 629 36.48 -39.03 -20.70
C ASP A 629 36.88 -37.64 -20.16
N LEU A 630 36.38 -37.30 -18.97
CA LEU A 630 36.43 -35.97 -18.37
C LEU A 630 37.61 -35.83 -17.40
N ASN A 631 38.40 -34.77 -17.54
CA ASN A 631 39.48 -34.49 -16.58
C ASN A 631 39.00 -33.50 -15.51
N VAL A 632 38.50 -34.02 -14.39
CA VAL A 632 38.01 -33.21 -13.26
C VAL A 632 39.09 -33.04 -12.20
N ASP A 633 39.37 -31.81 -11.80
CA ASP A 633 40.20 -31.52 -10.63
C ASP A 633 39.28 -31.11 -9.46
N ALA A 634 39.22 -31.93 -8.42
CA ALA A 634 38.37 -31.69 -7.27
C ALA A 634 39.17 -31.89 -5.98
N THR A 635 39.47 -30.82 -5.27
CA THR A 635 40.28 -30.86 -4.05
C THR A 635 39.42 -30.69 -2.82
N VAL A 636 39.59 -31.62 -1.89
CA VAL A 636 39.10 -31.50 -0.51
C VAL A 636 40.25 -31.12 0.41
N THR A 637 40.02 -30.14 1.28
CA THR A 637 41.00 -29.75 2.30
C THR A 637 40.41 -29.74 3.69
N PHE A 638 41.25 -30.08 4.66
CA PHE A 638 40.94 -29.95 6.07
C PHE A 638 42.10 -29.28 6.80
N ASN A 639 41.82 -28.21 7.53
CA ASN A 639 42.83 -27.47 8.26
C ASN A 639 42.35 -27.12 9.68
N ILE A 640 43.33 -27.05 10.58
CA ILE A 640 43.14 -26.58 11.95
C ILE A 640 44.25 -25.58 12.24
N THR A 641 43.91 -24.31 12.35
CA THR A 641 44.86 -23.25 12.70
C THR A 641 44.87 -23.00 14.20
N GLU A 642 46.01 -22.56 14.73
CA GLU A 642 46.18 -22.14 16.12
C GLU A 642 45.67 -23.16 17.17
N ALA A 643 45.72 -24.45 16.84
CA ALA A 643 45.37 -25.55 17.75
C ALA A 643 46.17 -26.84 17.43
N THR A 644 46.46 -27.60 18.49
CA THR A 644 47.15 -28.90 18.45
C THR A 644 46.20 -30.10 18.54
N VAL A 645 44.89 -29.85 18.60
CA VAL A 645 43.86 -30.89 18.65
C VAL A 645 44.01 -31.82 17.44
N PRO A 646 44.25 -33.13 17.64
CA PRO A 646 44.21 -34.08 16.54
C PRO A 646 42.75 -34.18 16.09
N ALA A 647 42.48 -33.92 14.82
CA ALA A 647 41.17 -34.17 14.26
C ALA A 647 41.29 -34.77 12.87
N THR A 648 40.30 -35.59 12.54
CA THR A 648 40.13 -36.22 11.24
C THR A 648 38.78 -35.81 10.69
N VAL A 649 38.77 -35.38 9.44
CA VAL A 649 37.52 -35.16 8.73
C VAL A 649 37.29 -36.30 7.77
N THR A 650 36.11 -36.90 7.89
CA THR A 650 35.59 -37.86 6.95
C THR A 650 34.47 -37.17 6.19
N LEU A 651 34.67 -36.93 4.89
CA LEU A 651 33.63 -36.42 4.02
C LEU A 651 32.98 -37.61 3.33
N ASN A 652 31.67 -37.71 3.46
CA ASN A 652 30.89 -38.67 2.70
C ASN A 652 30.28 -37.95 1.50
N ILE A 653 30.84 -38.23 0.34
CA ILE A 653 30.56 -37.58 -0.93
C ILE A 653 29.75 -38.55 -1.78
N SER A 654 28.42 -38.42 -1.74
CA SER A 654 27.52 -39.33 -2.43
C SER A 654 27.79 -40.80 -2.16
N ARG A 655 27.96 -41.16 -0.88
CA ARG A 655 28.27 -42.52 -0.35
C ARG A 655 29.74 -42.94 -0.47
N ASN A 656 30.59 -42.10 -1.06
CA ASN A 656 32.03 -42.32 -1.07
C ASN A 656 32.68 -41.66 0.15
N GLU A 657 33.34 -42.47 0.97
CA GLU A 657 34.03 -42.00 2.18
C GLU A 657 35.44 -41.48 1.84
N VAL A 658 35.69 -40.21 2.14
CA VAL A 658 36.98 -39.54 1.91
C VAL A 658 37.53 -39.04 3.24
N LYS A 659 38.61 -39.67 3.70
CA LYS A 659 39.32 -39.25 4.93
C LYS A 659 40.41 -38.25 4.61
N VAL A 660 40.36 -37.10 5.27
CA VAL A 660 41.33 -36.01 5.11
C VAL A 660 41.92 -35.67 6.48
N SER A 661 43.24 -35.79 6.58
CA SER A 661 43.99 -35.39 7.77
C SER A 661 44.34 -33.89 7.72
N LYS A 662 44.70 -33.31 8.87
CA LYS A 662 45.12 -31.90 8.97
C LYS A 662 46.21 -31.55 7.95
N GLY A 663 45.96 -30.50 7.16
CA GLY A 663 46.90 -29.98 6.15
C GLY A 663 47.01 -30.86 4.89
N GLN A 664 46.30 -31.98 4.85
CA GLN A 664 46.24 -32.86 3.67
C GLN A 664 45.28 -32.26 2.64
N LYS A 665 45.67 -32.37 1.38
CA LYS A 665 44.79 -32.13 0.23
C LYS A 665 44.52 -33.46 -0.45
N VAL A 666 43.27 -33.80 -0.66
CA VAL A 666 42.86 -35.04 -1.34
C VAL A 666 42.13 -34.68 -2.61
N ASN A 667 42.61 -35.19 -3.75
CA ASN A 667 41.93 -35.00 -5.03
C ASN A 667 40.89 -36.11 -5.23
N ILE A 668 39.63 -35.72 -5.32
CA ILE A 668 38.46 -36.58 -5.51
C ILE A 668 37.90 -36.49 -6.93
N GLY A 669 38.67 -35.98 -7.89
CA GLY A 669 38.25 -35.75 -9.28
C GLY A 669 37.54 -36.96 -9.89
N HIS A 670 38.08 -38.16 -9.68
CA HIS A 670 37.50 -39.42 -10.13
C HIS A 670 36.08 -39.71 -9.59
N ILE A 671 35.79 -39.32 -8.34
CA ILE A 671 34.43 -39.47 -7.76
C ILE A 671 33.47 -38.52 -8.47
N ILE A 672 33.90 -37.27 -8.71
CA ILE A 672 33.06 -36.29 -9.41
C ILE A 672 32.81 -36.72 -10.87
N GLU A 673 33.83 -37.25 -11.54
CA GLU A 673 33.71 -37.83 -12.88
C GLU A 673 32.72 -38.99 -12.93
N GLU A 674 32.81 -39.95 -12.00
CA GLU A 674 31.87 -41.06 -11.90
C GLU A 674 30.43 -40.57 -11.69
N LEU A 675 30.22 -39.60 -10.80
CA LEU A 675 28.90 -39.00 -10.58
C LEU A 675 28.35 -38.30 -11.84
N ILE A 676 29.21 -37.67 -12.64
CA ILE A 676 28.82 -37.06 -13.92
C ILE A 676 28.40 -38.15 -14.91
N ASN A 677 29.22 -39.20 -15.05
CA ASN A 677 28.98 -40.30 -16.00
C ASN A 677 27.69 -41.06 -15.66
N GLU A 678 27.42 -41.30 -14.39
CA GLU A 678 26.17 -41.91 -13.93
C GLU A 678 24.97 -40.94 -13.94
N GLY A 679 25.23 -39.63 -14.07
CA GLY A 679 24.22 -38.59 -13.96
C GLY A 679 23.58 -38.51 -12.57
N THR A 680 24.33 -38.83 -11.52
CA THR A 680 23.87 -38.84 -10.13
C THR A 680 24.20 -37.53 -9.40
N PRO A 681 23.49 -37.19 -8.31
CA PRO A 681 23.76 -35.96 -7.56
C PRO A 681 25.03 -36.07 -6.71
N LEU A 682 25.73 -34.95 -6.58
CA LEU A 682 26.73 -34.67 -5.54
C LEU A 682 26.00 -34.31 -4.25
N SER A 683 26.17 -35.13 -3.22
CA SER A 683 25.71 -34.88 -1.85
C SER A 683 26.89 -34.92 -0.89
N LEU A 684 26.82 -34.15 0.18
CA LEU A 684 27.92 -34.02 1.12
C LEU A 684 27.41 -34.13 2.56
N SER A 685 28.01 -35.04 3.32
CA SER A 685 28.00 -34.97 4.78
C SER A 685 29.44 -35.01 5.28
N ILE A 686 29.65 -34.38 6.43
CA ILE A 686 30.97 -34.25 7.05
C ILE A 686 30.87 -34.82 8.45
N ILE A 687 31.77 -35.75 8.75
CA ILE A 687 32.01 -36.27 10.09
C ILE A 687 33.37 -35.74 10.51
N LEU A 688 33.38 -34.78 11.43
CA LEU A 688 34.58 -34.27 12.08
C LEU A 688 34.78 -35.03 13.39
N GLU A 689 35.82 -35.84 13.47
CA GLU A 689 36.24 -36.49 14.70
C GLU A 689 37.38 -35.69 15.31
N THR A 690 37.15 -35.15 16.49
CA THR A 690 38.19 -34.49 17.28
C THR A 690 38.66 -35.43 18.38
N GLY A 691 39.96 -35.46 18.64
CA GLY A 691 40.52 -36.02 19.87
C GLY A 691 40.46 -35.02 21.01
N THR A 692 40.94 -35.43 22.18
CA THR A 692 41.10 -34.53 23.33
C THR A 692 42.12 -33.44 23.03
N GLY A 693 41.89 -32.23 23.54
CA GLY A 693 42.85 -31.14 23.48
C GLY A 693 42.21 -29.77 23.54
N THR A 694 43.04 -28.74 23.48
CA THR A 694 42.64 -27.36 23.75
C THR A 694 42.40 -26.57 22.46
N LEU A 695 41.23 -25.95 22.34
CA LEU A 695 40.98 -24.87 21.39
C LEU A 695 41.11 -23.52 22.10
N THR A 696 41.87 -22.61 21.53
CA THR A 696 41.98 -21.23 22.00
C THR A 696 41.03 -20.32 21.22
N LYS A 697 40.80 -19.10 21.69
CA LYS A 697 40.00 -18.09 20.98
C LYS A 697 40.39 -17.88 19.51
N ASP A 698 41.65 -18.13 19.15
CA ASP A 698 42.21 -17.91 17.82
C ASP A 698 42.19 -19.20 16.96
N SER A 699 41.75 -20.33 17.55
CA SER A 699 41.65 -21.60 16.85
C SER A 699 40.46 -21.63 15.88
N LEU A 700 40.71 -22.15 14.68
CA LEU A 700 39.70 -22.33 13.64
C LEU A 700 39.86 -23.71 13.01
N ILE A 701 38.75 -24.43 12.89
CA ILE A 701 38.67 -25.72 12.18
C ILE A 701 37.91 -25.47 10.88
N THR A 702 38.55 -25.76 9.74
CA THR A 702 37.97 -25.53 8.41
C THR A 702 38.03 -26.79 7.55
N ALA A 703 36.90 -27.17 6.97
CA ALA A 703 36.82 -28.17 5.91
C ALA A 703 36.28 -27.52 4.63
N SER A 704 36.91 -27.78 3.47
CA SER A 704 36.46 -27.22 2.19
C SER A 704 36.47 -28.24 1.06
N LEU A 705 35.54 -28.08 0.13
CA LEU A 705 35.45 -28.81 -1.13
C LEU A 705 35.45 -27.79 -2.27
N GLU A 706 36.40 -27.95 -3.19
CA GLU A 706 36.52 -27.12 -4.39
C GLU A 706 36.72 -28.01 -5.61
N PHE A 707 36.01 -27.77 -6.72
CA PHE A 707 36.33 -28.44 -7.97
C PHE A 707 36.19 -27.54 -9.20
N ALA A 708 36.92 -27.92 -10.25
CA ALA A 708 36.85 -27.33 -11.57
C ALA A 708 36.67 -28.43 -12.63
N LEU A 709 35.61 -28.31 -13.43
CA LEU A 709 35.28 -29.17 -14.55
C LEU A 709 35.42 -28.37 -15.85
N PRO A 710 36.55 -28.46 -16.56
CA PRO A 710 36.66 -27.94 -17.91
C PRO A 710 35.83 -28.81 -18.87
N LEU A 711 34.98 -28.21 -19.72
CA LEU A 711 34.28 -28.93 -20.79
C LEU A 711 35.18 -29.15 -22.01
N SER A 712 36.33 -29.77 -21.74
CA SER A 712 37.22 -30.35 -22.74
C SER A 712 37.51 -31.79 -22.36
N ALA A 713 37.34 -32.71 -23.31
CA ALA A 713 37.33 -34.13 -23.05
C ALA A 713 37.75 -34.94 -24.27
N SER A 714 38.01 -36.23 -24.08
CA SER A 714 38.19 -37.20 -25.16
C SER A 714 36.94 -38.06 -25.34
N THR A 715 36.66 -38.52 -26.56
CA THR A 715 35.61 -39.52 -26.80
C THR A 715 36.04 -40.96 -26.46
N GLY A 716 37.30 -41.17 -26.07
CA GLY A 716 37.85 -42.50 -25.81
C GLY A 716 37.83 -43.39 -27.05
N GLU A 717 37.79 -44.72 -26.87
CA GLU A 717 37.84 -45.69 -27.97
C GLU A 717 36.50 -45.87 -28.72
N ASN A 718 35.41 -45.29 -28.21
CA ASN A 718 34.05 -45.49 -28.71
C ASN A 718 33.49 -44.24 -29.43
N GLU A 719 32.54 -44.45 -30.33
CA GLU A 719 31.74 -43.34 -30.87
C GLU A 719 30.66 -42.95 -29.86
N ILE A 720 30.48 -41.65 -29.62
CA ILE A 720 29.54 -41.14 -28.61
C ILE A 720 28.30 -40.58 -29.28
N LEU A 721 27.12 -41.01 -28.82
CA LEU A 721 25.85 -40.59 -29.40
C LEU A 721 25.47 -39.16 -28.98
N ILE A 722 25.30 -38.28 -29.96
CA ILE A 722 24.67 -36.97 -29.73
C ILE A 722 23.16 -37.08 -29.95
N LYS A 723 22.75 -37.68 -31.08
CA LYS A 723 21.34 -37.76 -31.47
C LYS A 723 21.08 -38.92 -32.40
N SER A 724 19.99 -39.65 -32.20
CA SER A 724 19.51 -40.69 -33.12
C SER A 724 18.01 -40.61 -33.34
N GLY A 725 17.54 -41.30 -34.38
CA GLY A 725 16.13 -41.45 -34.68
C GLY A 725 15.89 -42.20 -35.97
N THR A 726 14.67 -42.12 -36.49
CA THR A 726 14.29 -42.69 -37.80
C THR A 726 13.66 -41.60 -38.69
N VAL A 727 13.86 -41.71 -40.00
CA VAL A 727 13.27 -40.81 -41.01
C VAL A 727 12.48 -41.63 -42.05
N ASP A 728 11.36 -41.07 -42.51
CA ASP A 728 10.60 -41.60 -43.65
C ASP A 728 11.16 -41.05 -44.96
N LEU A 729 11.77 -41.95 -45.73
CA LEU A 729 12.33 -41.69 -47.05
C LEU A 729 11.64 -42.53 -48.13
N SER A 730 10.47 -43.10 -47.84
CA SER A 730 9.74 -44.02 -48.72
C SER A 730 9.36 -43.43 -50.07
N MET A 731 9.14 -42.11 -50.14
CA MET A 731 8.89 -41.40 -51.40
C MET A 731 10.06 -41.47 -52.38
N LEU A 732 11.29 -41.77 -51.93
CA LEU A 732 12.41 -42.07 -52.83
C LEU A 732 12.17 -43.36 -53.62
N ASN A 733 11.34 -44.27 -53.12
CA ASN A 733 11.08 -45.57 -53.75
C ASN A 733 10.41 -45.42 -55.11
N ASP A 734 9.56 -44.39 -55.28
CA ASP A 734 8.84 -44.12 -56.53
C ASP A 734 9.76 -43.66 -57.67
N VAL A 735 10.95 -43.17 -57.31
CA VAL A 735 11.88 -42.55 -58.26
C VAL A 735 13.27 -43.22 -58.31
N LYS A 736 13.59 -44.12 -57.37
CA LYS A 736 14.93 -44.72 -57.25
C LYS A 736 15.43 -45.41 -58.52
N ASP A 737 14.54 -46.02 -59.30
CA ASP A 737 14.92 -46.83 -60.47
C ASP A 737 15.38 -45.97 -61.65
N ILE A 738 14.92 -44.71 -61.71
CA ILE A 738 15.29 -43.73 -62.75
C ILE A 738 16.41 -42.78 -62.31
N LEU A 739 16.88 -42.90 -61.07
CA LEU A 739 17.97 -42.10 -60.53
C LEU A 739 19.30 -42.85 -60.62
N ASP A 740 20.35 -42.17 -61.07
CA ASP A 740 21.72 -42.72 -61.04
C ASP A 740 22.45 -42.37 -59.74
N LYS A 741 22.09 -41.23 -59.15
CA LYS A 741 22.60 -40.74 -57.87
C LYS A 741 21.66 -39.73 -57.24
N VAL A 742 21.77 -39.56 -55.93
CA VAL A 742 21.19 -38.44 -55.17
C VAL A 742 22.30 -37.81 -54.31
N GLU A 743 22.06 -36.63 -53.74
CA GLU A 743 23.06 -35.93 -52.92
C GLU A 743 22.53 -35.73 -51.51
N LEU A 744 23.37 -35.93 -50.49
CA LEU A 744 23.04 -35.50 -49.13
C LEU A 744 23.54 -34.06 -48.96
N LYS A 745 22.61 -33.14 -48.73
CA LYS A 745 22.84 -31.70 -48.56
C LYS A 745 22.39 -31.25 -47.18
N PHE A 746 22.73 -30.01 -46.82
CA PHE A 746 22.39 -29.42 -45.53
C PHE A 746 21.61 -28.12 -45.75
N GLY A 747 20.39 -28.05 -45.22
CA GLY A 747 19.51 -26.88 -45.39
C GLY A 747 20.02 -25.68 -44.59
N TYR A 748 20.52 -25.94 -43.39
CA TYR A 748 21.37 -25.03 -42.64
C TYR A 748 22.62 -25.77 -42.14
N TYR A 749 23.75 -25.03 -42.09
CA TYR A 749 25.03 -25.56 -41.65
C TYR A 749 25.81 -24.46 -40.93
N SER A 750 26.02 -24.63 -39.63
CA SER A 750 26.86 -23.75 -38.82
C SER A 750 27.56 -24.59 -37.76
N ASN A 751 28.89 -24.72 -37.87
CA ASN A 751 29.70 -25.36 -36.85
C ASN A 751 30.84 -24.44 -36.45
N THR A 752 30.61 -23.63 -35.42
CA THR A 752 31.62 -22.76 -34.78
C THR A 752 32.16 -23.37 -33.49
N THR A 753 31.60 -24.48 -33.01
CA THR A 753 32.16 -25.22 -31.86
C THR A 753 33.53 -25.82 -32.17
N GLY A 754 33.79 -26.20 -33.44
CA GLY A 754 34.95 -26.99 -33.83
C GLY A 754 34.80 -28.49 -33.56
N LEU A 755 33.62 -28.94 -33.10
CA LEU A 755 33.30 -30.36 -32.93
C LEU A 755 33.37 -31.09 -34.28
N GLN A 756 34.04 -32.24 -34.32
CA GLN A 756 33.90 -33.18 -35.43
C GLN A 756 32.82 -34.18 -35.05
N ALA A 757 31.79 -34.31 -35.88
CA ALA A 757 30.72 -35.28 -35.72
C ALA A 757 30.67 -36.21 -36.94
N LYS A 758 29.90 -37.28 -36.86
CA LYS A 758 29.69 -38.26 -37.92
C LYS A 758 28.21 -38.54 -38.04
N LEU A 759 27.65 -38.31 -39.23
CA LEU A 759 26.27 -38.69 -39.55
C LEU A 759 26.27 -40.04 -40.24
N LYS A 760 25.59 -41.01 -39.63
CA LYS A 760 25.26 -42.30 -40.21
C LYS A 760 23.78 -42.32 -40.60
N LEU A 761 23.46 -42.86 -41.77
CA LEU A 761 22.09 -43.02 -42.25
C LEU A 761 21.93 -44.38 -42.92
N GLY A 762 20.87 -45.09 -42.54
CA GLY A 762 20.50 -46.41 -43.03
C GLY A 762 20.88 -47.54 -42.05
N ALA A 763 20.18 -48.67 -42.15
CA ALA A 763 20.27 -49.78 -41.20
C ALA A 763 21.66 -50.43 -41.16
N ASN A 764 22.45 -50.31 -42.23
CA ASN A 764 23.82 -50.81 -42.31
C ASN A 764 24.82 -49.65 -42.46
N ASN A 765 24.45 -48.44 -42.05
CA ASN A 765 25.26 -47.22 -42.21
C ASN A 765 25.65 -46.98 -43.67
N GLU A 766 24.70 -47.17 -44.58
CA GLU A 766 24.87 -47.02 -46.01
C GLU A 766 25.50 -45.67 -46.36
N ILE A 767 25.12 -44.63 -45.61
CA ILE A 767 25.84 -43.36 -45.57
C ILE A 767 26.53 -43.23 -44.22
N SER A 768 27.81 -42.87 -44.26
CA SER A 768 28.59 -42.50 -43.11
C SER A 768 29.48 -41.33 -43.52
N THR A 769 29.17 -40.13 -43.03
CA THR A 769 29.88 -38.90 -43.42
C THR A 769 30.36 -38.13 -42.20
N LEU A 770 31.56 -37.56 -42.31
CA LEU A 770 32.12 -36.65 -41.31
C LEU A 770 31.50 -35.26 -41.46
N ILE A 771 31.06 -34.70 -40.35
CA ILE A 771 30.54 -33.34 -40.22
C ILE A 771 31.58 -32.53 -39.45
N GLY A 772 32.32 -31.68 -40.17
CA GLY A 772 33.37 -30.83 -39.62
C GLY A 772 32.94 -29.37 -39.47
N VAL A 773 33.88 -28.45 -39.71
CA VAL A 773 33.63 -26.99 -39.72
C VAL A 773 33.00 -26.51 -41.03
N SER A 774 33.11 -27.30 -42.11
CA SER A 774 32.56 -27.00 -43.43
C SER A 774 31.60 -28.10 -43.89
N SER A 775 30.53 -27.70 -44.60
CA SER A 775 29.51 -28.64 -45.08
C SER A 775 30.14 -29.72 -45.97
N PRO A 776 29.95 -31.01 -45.67
CA PRO A 776 30.48 -32.08 -46.51
C PRO A 776 29.69 -32.17 -47.83
N SER A 777 30.33 -32.69 -48.88
CA SER A 777 29.70 -33.02 -50.16
C SER A 777 29.60 -34.54 -50.26
N VAL A 778 28.38 -35.07 -50.26
CA VAL A 778 28.14 -36.52 -50.19
C VAL A 778 27.21 -36.93 -51.33
N ILE A 779 27.76 -37.74 -52.24
CA ILE A 779 27.01 -38.35 -53.34
C ILE A 779 26.58 -39.76 -52.90
N ILE A 780 25.30 -40.04 -53.03
CA ILE A 780 24.67 -41.34 -52.77
C ILE A 780 24.44 -42.03 -54.10
N THR A 781 25.10 -43.16 -54.31
CA THR A 781 25.03 -43.96 -55.54
C THR A 781 23.78 -44.84 -55.60
N LYS A 782 23.36 -45.22 -56.81
CA LYS A 782 22.13 -45.97 -57.08
C LYS A 782 21.96 -47.26 -56.26
N ASP A 783 23.05 -47.97 -55.99
CA ASP A 783 23.06 -49.23 -55.21
C ASP A 783 22.60 -49.05 -53.75
N LYS A 784 22.73 -47.85 -53.19
CA LYS A 784 22.32 -47.51 -51.82
C LYS A 784 20.88 -46.98 -51.73
N LEU A 785 20.26 -46.63 -52.85
CA LEU A 785 18.91 -46.07 -52.85
C LEU A 785 17.84 -47.06 -52.39
N PRO A 786 17.85 -48.36 -52.76
CA PRO A 786 16.82 -49.29 -52.35
C PRO A 786 16.71 -49.47 -50.83
N THR A 787 17.84 -49.46 -50.12
CA THR A 787 17.88 -49.59 -48.65
C THR A 787 17.50 -48.30 -47.93
N LEU A 788 17.77 -47.15 -48.55
CA LEU A 788 17.40 -45.83 -48.03
C LEU A 788 15.96 -45.40 -48.37
N SER A 789 15.26 -46.10 -49.28
CA SER A 789 13.91 -45.72 -49.74
C SER A 789 12.81 -46.41 -48.92
N ASN A 790 12.80 -46.22 -47.60
CA ASN A 790 11.88 -46.91 -46.67
C ASN A 790 11.29 -45.95 -45.62
N ASN A 791 10.22 -46.34 -44.93
CA ASN A 791 9.49 -45.47 -43.99
C ASN A 791 10.14 -45.33 -42.60
N ASN A 792 11.21 -46.07 -42.30
CA ASN A 792 11.89 -46.06 -40.99
C ASN A 792 13.41 -46.21 -41.15
N VAL A 793 14.04 -45.30 -41.88
CA VAL A 793 15.49 -45.33 -42.08
C VAL A 793 16.16 -44.76 -40.84
N PRO A 794 16.99 -45.53 -40.10
CA PRO A 794 17.64 -45.02 -38.90
C PRO A 794 18.73 -44.01 -39.26
N TYR A 795 18.92 -43.02 -38.41
CA TYR A 795 20.04 -42.10 -38.47
C TYR A 795 20.67 -41.91 -37.09
N GLU A 796 21.97 -41.63 -37.10
CA GLU A 796 22.76 -41.31 -35.90
C GLU A 796 23.71 -40.16 -36.19
N ILE A 797 23.78 -39.19 -35.28
CA ILE A 797 24.80 -38.17 -35.22
C ILE A 797 25.66 -38.49 -34.01
N LEU A 798 26.93 -38.82 -34.27
CA LEU A 798 27.88 -39.32 -33.28
C LEU A 798 29.12 -38.43 -33.24
N LEU A 799 29.82 -38.39 -32.11
CA LEU A 799 31.21 -37.94 -32.05
C LEU A 799 32.10 -39.13 -32.43
N PRO A 800 33.10 -38.97 -33.32
CA PRO A 800 33.98 -40.05 -33.69
C PRO A 800 34.80 -40.53 -32.49
N ALA A 801 35.17 -41.82 -32.49
CA ALA A 801 36.15 -42.35 -31.54
C ALA A 801 37.49 -41.61 -31.64
N ASN A 802 38.23 -41.58 -30.54
CA ASN A 802 39.54 -40.96 -30.38
C ASN A 802 39.59 -39.47 -30.78
N SER A 803 38.50 -38.75 -30.53
CA SER A 803 38.36 -37.33 -30.85
C SER A 803 38.42 -36.47 -29.60
N THR A 804 39.07 -35.31 -29.71
CA THR A 804 39.07 -34.30 -28.64
C THR A 804 37.91 -33.33 -28.84
N ILE A 805 37.21 -33.05 -27.75
CA ILE A 805 36.09 -32.12 -27.67
C ILE A 805 36.52 -30.95 -26.80
N SER A 806 36.19 -29.73 -27.23
CA SER A 806 36.41 -28.51 -26.46
C SER A 806 35.23 -27.57 -26.72
N LEU A 807 34.38 -27.39 -25.71
CA LEU A 807 33.18 -26.58 -25.82
C LEU A 807 33.49 -25.14 -25.38
N ASN A 808 33.39 -24.22 -26.33
CA ASN A 808 33.60 -22.78 -26.10
C ASN A 808 32.24 -22.07 -25.97
N TYR A 809 32.16 -21.01 -25.15
CA TYR A 809 30.87 -20.35 -24.84
C TYR A 809 30.09 -19.89 -26.09
N ASN A 810 30.78 -19.31 -27.08
CA ASN A 810 30.18 -18.83 -28.33
C ASN A 810 30.04 -19.93 -29.41
N GLY A 811 30.33 -21.19 -29.06
CA GLY A 811 30.27 -22.33 -29.96
C GLY A 811 28.82 -22.72 -30.30
N LYS A 812 28.57 -22.94 -31.58
CA LYS A 812 27.30 -23.42 -32.13
C LYS A 812 27.52 -24.59 -33.09
N PHE A 813 26.80 -25.69 -32.92
CA PHE A 813 26.76 -26.82 -33.85
C PHE A 813 25.33 -27.09 -34.29
N SER A 814 25.01 -26.59 -35.48
CA SER A 814 23.66 -26.60 -36.03
C SER A 814 23.68 -27.11 -37.46
N ILE A 815 23.05 -28.25 -37.68
CA ILE A 815 22.93 -28.90 -39.00
C ILE A 815 21.49 -29.39 -39.29
N ALA A 816 21.09 -29.32 -40.55
CA ALA A 816 19.87 -29.97 -41.06
C ALA A 816 20.15 -30.78 -42.33
N PRO A 817 20.62 -32.03 -42.22
CA PRO A 817 20.82 -32.91 -43.36
C PRO A 817 19.50 -33.26 -44.07
N TYR A 818 19.53 -33.33 -45.40
CA TYR A 818 18.43 -33.79 -46.25
C TYR A 818 18.94 -34.45 -47.53
N ILE A 819 18.18 -35.39 -48.11
CA ILE A 819 18.49 -35.98 -49.41
C ILE A 819 17.90 -35.10 -50.52
N ALA A 820 18.76 -34.64 -51.41
CA ALA A 820 18.48 -33.83 -52.59
C ALA A 820 18.43 -34.71 -53.84
N VAL A 821 17.31 -34.64 -54.57
CA VAL A 821 17.08 -35.44 -55.78
C VAL A 821 16.81 -34.54 -56.97
N ASP A 822 17.66 -34.65 -57.99
CA ASP A 822 17.49 -34.00 -59.29
C ASP A 822 16.97 -35.01 -60.32
N LEU A 823 15.66 -35.00 -60.58
CA LEU A 823 15.04 -35.85 -61.59
C LEU A 823 15.25 -35.23 -62.97
N LYS A 824 15.91 -35.94 -63.89
CA LYS A 824 16.04 -35.56 -65.31
C LYS A 824 15.36 -36.61 -66.18
N ALA A 825 14.19 -36.31 -66.73
CA ALA A 825 13.51 -37.22 -67.64
C ALA A 825 13.63 -36.71 -69.08
N ALA A 826 14.20 -37.51 -69.98
CA ALA A 826 14.23 -37.26 -71.42
C ALA A 826 13.36 -38.31 -72.13
N THR A 827 12.19 -37.93 -72.63
CA THR A 827 11.28 -38.86 -73.32
C THR A 827 11.30 -38.63 -74.82
N GLU A 828 11.49 -39.71 -75.59
CA GLU A 828 11.28 -39.76 -77.04
C GLU A 828 9.84 -40.23 -77.33
N VAL A 829 9.00 -39.35 -77.88
CA VAL A 829 7.61 -39.69 -78.24
C VAL A 829 7.52 -40.05 -79.72
N LYS A 830 6.98 -41.24 -80.04
CA LYS A 830 6.81 -41.77 -81.40
C LYS A 830 5.49 -41.31 -82.03
N LEU A 831 5.50 -40.69 -83.22
CA LEU A 831 4.30 -40.25 -83.94
C LEU A 831 4.07 -41.08 -85.22
N GLY A 832 3.45 -42.27 -85.11
CA GLY A 832 2.74 -43.01 -86.20
C GLY A 832 3.53 -43.56 -87.40
N ASN A 833 3.03 -44.66 -87.99
CA ASN A 833 3.59 -45.50 -89.07
C ASN A 833 3.82 -44.83 -90.44
#